data_AF-A0A6P4IYS3-F1
#
_entry.id   AF-A0A6P4IYS3-F1
#
_cell.length_a   1.000
_cell.length_b   1.000
_cell.length_c   1.000
_cell.angle_alpha   90.00
_cell.angle_beta   90.00
_cell.angle_gamma   90.00
#
_symmetry.space_group_name_H-M   'P 1'
#
loop_
_entity.id
_entity.type
_entity.pdbx_description
1 polymer ?
#
loop_
_entity_poly.entity_id
_entity_poly.type
_entity_poly.pdbx_seq_one_letter_code
_entity_poly.pdbx_strand_id
1 'polypeptide(L)'
;MEENETHTEARVSAEPANGEDDAPSQHNLIILQAEMRKMQNEFNTQRAKMRELYIQKEAEVSQSQAERRQLQAELDELKTHIMVADLKSENEMQLRDIKAQEEISSLQQLVQDTIEESSHYKAELERLKVELTKYQQIHQQTQTLAQQPQAESSGGIAPQVLNQVKKTLGSVRKLGSDSLNSSFQQEDDNRGAGKGSGNGKQFPSEEAEMLHSIVEQLQEEMKALKVKLREQDEQLQARLAVSKEESSLHDASAMHKSTSMDVPESSCEACSVAAKRDEELNAHIKKQQKQVELLQKQLAESRESMAKEAALRKELEDQWQEKREAHKSEVQSLREQAKTNEQRLLDMQQKFLETKDEVMKQIQRVTDDRERVNKQLETLQADNDFLSGRYLATSEEIENQYINLPNTVVELQELILRQQNELIQARLSSEYERQKCLSTLDETQILRAQLEESNNERRSYKRKMQLDIKSLQDRVTEHLVTVQAHETTKTQLERKEAELNKQLSECRVEIIELQEANEKYAKTNSEYKTKIKTLQEELSTMETVQKDFVKLSQTLQMSLEELRHADTEVRWQDDDDVTNCPMCNAGFTVMVRKIHCRHCGHIYCDKCLTKTVPSGPRKRVARVCDICHTLLTPNTAPYFSQGQAPQQAQQQQQGQHHQSN
;
A
#
# COMPACT_ATOMS: atom_id res chain seq x y z
N MET A 1 -25.75 -36.70 30.77
CA MET A 1 -26.84 -37.48 30.18
C MET A 1 -26.19 -38.63 29.47
N GLU A 2 -26.58 -39.82 29.90
CA GLU A 2 -26.12 -41.12 29.43
C GLU A 2 -26.35 -41.27 27.93
N GLU A 3 -25.47 -42.00 27.25
CA GLU A 3 -25.89 -43.20 26.51
C GLU A 3 -24.66 -44.07 26.18
N ASN A 4 -24.83 -45.35 26.53
CA ASN A 4 -23.97 -46.48 26.23
C ASN A 4 -23.92 -46.73 24.71
N GLU A 5 -22.82 -47.28 24.23
CA GLU A 5 -22.90 -48.49 23.40
C GLU A 5 -21.58 -49.28 23.43
N THR A 6 -21.71 -50.51 23.90
CA THR A 6 -20.71 -51.57 23.99
C THR A 6 -20.62 -52.33 22.67
N HIS A 7 -19.41 -52.63 22.19
CA HIS A 7 -19.18 -53.84 21.39
C HIS A 7 -17.86 -54.51 21.79
N THR A 8 -18.02 -55.69 22.39
CA THR A 8 -17.05 -56.75 22.64
C THR A 8 -16.76 -57.58 21.38
N GLU A 9 -15.71 -58.42 21.48
CA GLU A 9 -15.28 -59.54 20.60
C GLU A 9 -14.15 -59.20 19.62
N ALA A 10 -13.11 -60.01 19.41
CA ALA A 10 -12.65 -61.26 20.01
C ALA A 10 -11.14 -61.40 19.73
N ARG A 11 -10.42 -61.98 20.68
CA ARG A 11 -9.00 -62.29 20.61
C ARG A 11 -8.85 -63.69 20.01
N VAL A 12 -8.34 -63.81 18.79
CA VAL A 12 -7.92 -65.09 18.20
C VAL A 12 -6.40 -65.08 18.11
N SER A 13 -5.78 -65.99 18.86
CA SER A 13 -4.36 -66.33 18.79
C SER A 13 -4.11 -67.17 17.52
N ALA A 14 -3.09 -66.80 16.73
CA ALA A 14 -2.49 -67.68 15.75
C ALA A 14 -0.97 -67.42 15.69
N GLU A 15 -0.19 -68.46 15.98
CA GLU A 15 1.24 -68.55 15.69
C GLU A 15 1.48 -68.52 14.17
N PRO A 16 2.65 -68.05 13.68
CA PRO A 16 3.09 -68.40 12.33
C PRO A 16 4.31 -69.32 12.35
N ALA A 17 4.15 -70.45 11.66
CA ALA A 17 5.24 -71.24 11.11
C ALA A 17 5.64 -70.69 9.73
N ASN A 18 6.90 -70.95 9.36
CA ASN A 18 7.66 -70.43 8.22
C ASN A 18 7.00 -70.51 6.82
N GLY A 19 7.29 -69.48 6.01
CA GLY A 19 7.90 -69.63 4.68
C GLY A 19 6.95 -69.69 3.47
N GLU A 20 6.76 -68.52 2.82
CA GLU A 20 6.46 -68.25 1.39
C GLU A 20 5.54 -67.01 1.29
N ASP A 21 6.08 -65.77 1.34
CA ASP A 21 5.22 -64.56 1.22
C ASP A 21 5.98 -63.27 0.83
N ASP A 22 6.65 -63.24 -0.33
CA ASP A 22 7.26 -62.00 -0.86
C ASP A 22 6.30 -61.14 -1.72
N ALA A 23 5.15 -61.69 -2.14
CA ALA A 23 4.16 -60.96 -2.96
C ALA A 23 3.27 -59.97 -2.17
N PRO A 24 2.74 -60.30 -0.96
CA PRO A 24 1.91 -59.36 -0.20
C PRO A 24 2.75 -58.20 0.38
N SER A 25 4.01 -58.46 0.70
CA SER A 25 4.96 -57.48 1.25
C SER A 25 5.34 -56.39 0.25
N GLN A 26 5.54 -56.75 -1.04
CA GLN A 26 5.75 -55.77 -2.11
C GLN A 26 4.49 -54.97 -2.44
N HIS A 27 3.31 -55.60 -2.39
CA HIS A 27 2.04 -54.91 -2.62
C HIS A 27 1.77 -53.85 -1.54
N ASN A 28 1.98 -54.20 -0.27
CA ASN A 28 1.85 -53.26 0.85
C ASN A 28 2.88 -52.12 0.78
N LEU A 29 4.10 -52.39 0.34
CA LEU A 29 5.12 -51.34 0.15
C LEU A 29 4.71 -50.33 -0.94
N ILE A 30 4.10 -50.79 -2.04
CA ILE A 30 3.60 -49.93 -3.11
C ILE A 30 2.43 -49.06 -2.61
N ILE A 31 1.53 -49.62 -1.80
CA ILE A 31 0.41 -48.87 -1.20
C ILE A 31 0.94 -47.80 -0.24
N LEU A 32 1.86 -48.15 0.65
CA LEU A 32 2.51 -47.19 1.57
C LEU A 32 3.27 -46.09 0.82
N GLN A 33 3.94 -46.41 -0.29
CA GLN A 33 4.59 -45.41 -1.14
C GLN A 33 3.57 -44.50 -1.85
N ALA A 34 2.42 -45.03 -2.25
CA ALA A 34 1.34 -44.25 -2.84
C ALA A 34 0.69 -43.31 -1.81
N GLU A 35 0.45 -43.78 -0.59
CA GLU A 35 -0.06 -42.97 0.52
C GLU A 35 0.94 -41.89 0.94
N MET A 36 2.24 -42.21 1.01
CA MET A 36 3.29 -41.21 1.24
C MET A 36 3.31 -40.12 0.16
N ARG A 37 3.20 -40.50 -1.13
CA ARG A 37 3.12 -39.50 -2.21
C ARG A 37 1.85 -38.65 -2.09
N LYS A 38 0.73 -39.25 -1.68
CA LYS A 38 -0.52 -38.52 -1.47
C LYS A 38 -0.39 -37.51 -0.32
N MET A 39 0.16 -37.92 0.82
CA MET A 39 0.45 -37.04 1.97
C MET A 39 1.43 -35.92 1.60
N GLN A 40 2.47 -36.23 0.82
CA GLN A 40 3.44 -35.25 0.33
C GLN A 40 2.76 -34.22 -0.59
N ASN A 41 1.88 -34.66 -1.49
CA ASN A 41 1.14 -33.79 -2.40
C ASN A 41 0.12 -32.93 -1.65
N GLU A 42 -0.57 -33.48 -0.65
CA GLU A 42 -1.50 -32.74 0.21
C GLU A 42 -0.75 -31.67 1.03
N PHE A 43 0.39 -32.01 1.63
CA PHE A 43 1.24 -31.05 2.34
C PHE A 43 1.76 -29.93 1.42
N ASN A 44 2.23 -30.28 0.22
CA ASN A 44 2.68 -29.29 -0.76
C ASN A 44 1.53 -28.37 -1.21
N THR A 45 0.32 -28.90 -1.36
CA THR A 45 -0.87 -28.12 -1.71
C THR A 45 -1.28 -27.19 -0.57
N GLN A 46 -1.27 -27.67 0.68
CA GLN A 46 -1.54 -26.84 1.86
C GLN A 46 -0.49 -25.72 2.03
N ARG A 47 0.79 -26.03 1.81
CA ARG A 47 1.88 -25.05 1.84
C ARG A 47 1.73 -23.99 0.74
N ALA A 48 1.31 -24.38 -0.46
CA ALA A 48 1.03 -23.44 -1.55
C ALA A 48 -0.11 -22.48 -1.18
N LYS A 49 -1.23 -23.01 -0.64
CA LYS A 49 -2.35 -22.19 -0.16
C LYS A 49 -1.95 -21.25 0.97
N MET A 50 -1.15 -21.70 1.93
CA MET A 50 -0.65 -20.84 3.01
C MET A 50 0.27 -19.73 2.51
N ARG A 51 1.12 -20.01 1.51
CA ARG A 51 1.94 -18.97 0.86
C ARG A 51 1.07 -17.95 0.14
N GLU A 52 0.06 -18.40 -0.58
CA GLU A 52 -0.87 -17.52 -1.30
C GLU A 52 -1.64 -16.60 -0.33
N LEU A 53 -2.17 -17.15 0.77
CA LEU A 53 -2.81 -16.37 1.83
C LEU A 53 -1.86 -15.37 2.49
N TYR A 54 -0.60 -15.74 2.71
CA TYR A 54 0.39 -14.85 3.30
C TYR A 54 0.71 -13.67 2.37
N ILE A 55 0.91 -13.94 1.07
CA ILE A 55 1.12 -12.91 0.05
C ILE A 55 -0.11 -12.00 -0.07
N GLN A 56 -1.31 -12.57 -0.01
CA GLN A 56 -2.55 -11.79 -0.03
C GLN A 56 -2.66 -10.88 1.20
N LYS A 57 -2.33 -11.37 2.40
CA LYS A 57 -2.33 -10.56 3.62
C LYS A 57 -1.24 -9.50 3.63
N GLU A 58 -0.06 -9.81 3.09
CA GLU A 58 1.03 -8.84 2.92
C GLU A 58 0.63 -7.72 1.94
N ALA A 59 -0.07 -8.07 0.86
CA ALA A 59 -0.65 -7.10 -0.07
C ALA A 59 -1.73 -6.23 0.60
N GLU A 60 -2.63 -6.81 1.39
CA GLU A 60 -3.65 -6.07 2.15
C GLU A 60 -3.03 -5.10 3.17
N VAL A 61 -1.97 -5.52 3.86
CA VAL A 61 -1.23 -4.66 4.80
C VAL A 61 -0.51 -3.53 4.07
N SER A 62 0.11 -3.82 2.93
CA SER A 62 0.77 -2.83 2.08
C SER A 62 -0.24 -1.79 1.56
N GLN A 63 -1.41 -2.24 1.08
CA GLN A 63 -2.50 -1.38 0.67
C GLN A 63 -3.02 -0.50 1.83
N SER A 64 -3.25 -1.11 2.99
CA SER A 64 -3.69 -0.38 4.20
C SER A 64 -2.66 0.65 4.67
N GLN A 65 -1.36 0.39 4.47
CA GLN A 65 -0.29 1.36 4.74
C GLN A 65 -0.26 2.49 3.71
N ALA A 66 -0.49 2.20 2.43
CA ALA A 66 -0.59 3.20 1.38
C ALA A 66 -1.78 4.14 1.60
N GLU A 67 -2.97 3.61 1.91
CA GLU A 67 -4.16 4.40 2.25
C GLU A 67 -3.92 5.30 3.45
N ARG A 68 -3.25 4.79 4.49
CA ARG A 68 -2.90 5.60 5.67
C ARG A 68 -1.95 6.75 5.34
N ARG A 69 -0.98 6.52 4.45
CA ARG A 69 -0.06 7.59 3.98
C ARG A 69 -0.80 8.62 3.14
N GLN A 70 -1.73 8.20 2.30
CA GLN A 70 -2.57 9.10 1.52
C GLN A 70 -3.44 9.98 2.43
N LEU A 71 -4.16 9.37 3.38
CA LEU A 71 -4.98 10.10 4.34
C LEU A 71 -4.15 11.07 5.20
N GLN A 72 -2.92 10.69 5.54
CA GLN A 72 -2.00 11.58 6.25
C GLN A 72 -1.59 12.79 5.39
N ALA A 73 -1.31 12.58 4.09
CA ALA A 73 -0.99 13.66 3.17
C ALA A 73 -2.17 14.62 2.96
N GLU A 74 -3.39 14.08 2.80
CA GLU A 74 -4.62 14.88 2.70
C GLU A 74 -4.88 15.70 3.98
N LEU A 75 -4.64 15.10 5.15
CA LEU A 75 -4.74 15.81 6.43
C LEU A 75 -3.75 16.98 6.51
N ASP A 76 -2.51 16.78 6.07
CA ASP A 76 -1.49 17.82 6.13
C ASP A 76 -1.77 18.92 5.09
N GLU A 77 -2.26 18.60 3.90
CA GLU A 77 -2.76 19.58 2.92
C GLU A 77 -3.91 20.42 3.49
N LEU A 78 -4.92 19.78 4.11
CA LEU A 78 -6.03 20.49 4.75
C LEU A 78 -5.58 21.42 5.88
N LYS A 79 -4.60 21.02 6.69
CA LYS A 79 -4.01 21.90 7.71
C LYS A 79 -3.36 23.13 7.07
N THR A 80 -2.61 22.95 5.97
CA THR A 80 -2.02 24.11 5.27
C THR A 80 -3.08 25.04 4.71
N HIS A 81 -4.17 24.51 4.16
CA HIS A 81 -5.29 25.33 3.67
C HIS A 81 -5.95 26.14 4.78
N ILE A 82 -6.17 25.54 5.95
CA ILE A 82 -6.72 26.26 7.12
C ILE A 82 -5.76 27.38 7.54
N MET A 83 -4.46 27.09 7.65
CA MET A 83 -3.47 28.09 8.03
C MET A 83 -3.40 29.27 7.04
N VAL A 84 -3.48 29.00 5.74
CA VAL A 84 -3.52 30.05 4.71
C VAL A 84 -4.83 30.85 4.78
N ALA A 85 -5.97 30.19 5.02
CA ALA A 85 -7.25 30.87 5.20
C ALA A 85 -7.25 31.79 6.42
N ASP A 86 -6.67 31.35 7.54
CA ASP A 86 -6.52 32.14 8.76
C ASP A 86 -5.65 33.38 8.50
N LEU A 87 -4.47 33.20 7.89
CA LEU A 87 -3.58 34.32 7.53
C LEU A 87 -4.25 35.31 6.58
N LYS A 88 -5.03 34.81 5.61
CA LYS A 88 -5.75 35.66 4.67
C LYS A 88 -6.85 36.46 5.37
N SER A 89 -7.62 35.82 6.25
CA SER A 89 -8.66 36.47 7.05
C SER A 89 -8.07 37.55 7.96
N GLU A 90 -6.96 37.25 8.62
CA GLU A 90 -6.25 38.20 9.48
C GLU A 90 -5.72 39.41 8.69
N ASN A 91 -5.15 39.17 7.50
CA ASN A 91 -4.69 40.25 6.63
C ASN A 91 -5.85 41.12 6.10
N GLU A 92 -6.97 40.50 5.71
CA GLU A 92 -8.18 41.25 5.30
C GLU A 92 -8.74 42.11 6.43
N MET A 93 -8.73 41.60 7.67
CA MET A 93 -9.15 42.33 8.86
C MET A 93 -8.23 43.52 9.13
N GLN A 94 -6.91 43.33 9.10
CA GLN A 94 -5.94 44.43 9.21
C GLN A 94 -6.14 45.49 8.13
N LEU A 95 -6.41 45.07 6.89
CA LEU A 95 -6.65 46.00 5.79
C LEU A 95 -7.94 46.82 5.99
N ARG A 96 -8.99 46.21 6.55
CA ARG A 96 -10.23 46.92 6.91
C ARG A 96 -9.99 47.90 8.05
N ASP A 97 -9.21 47.54 9.06
CA ASP A 97 -8.86 48.43 10.16
C ASP A 97 -8.06 49.64 9.68
N ILE A 98 -7.10 49.46 8.77
CA ILE A 98 -6.35 50.57 8.17
C ILE A 98 -7.29 51.52 7.42
N LYS A 99 -8.20 50.98 6.59
CA LYS A 99 -9.17 51.81 5.85
C LYS A 99 -10.12 52.56 6.78
N ALA A 100 -10.64 51.90 7.80
CA ALA A 100 -11.48 52.55 8.81
C ALA A 100 -10.72 53.67 9.53
N GLN A 101 -9.44 53.45 9.84
CA GLN A 101 -8.59 54.48 10.44
C GLN A 101 -8.34 55.66 9.51
N GLU A 102 -8.12 55.42 8.21
CA GLU A 102 -7.99 56.46 7.18
C GLU A 102 -9.28 57.27 7.02
N GLU A 103 -10.45 56.62 7.04
CA GLU A 103 -11.76 57.29 7.01
C GLU A 103 -11.99 58.13 8.27
N ILE A 104 -11.68 57.60 9.46
CA ILE A 104 -11.76 58.35 10.71
C ILE A 104 -10.85 59.58 10.65
N SER A 105 -9.62 59.42 10.17
CA SER A 105 -8.67 60.53 10.04
C SER A 105 -9.18 61.61 9.06
N SER A 106 -9.77 61.19 7.94
CA SER A 106 -10.37 62.09 6.94
C SER A 106 -11.58 62.84 7.51
N LEU A 107 -12.44 62.15 8.28
CA LEU A 107 -13.57 62.77 8.96
C LEU A 107 -13.12 63.74 10.05
N GLN A 108 -12.08 63.39 10.81
CA GLN A 108 -11.47 64.28 11.80
C GLN A 108 -10.93 65.55 11.15
N GLN A 109 -10.26 65.43 10.00
CA GLN A 109 -9.80 66.58 9.24
C GLN A 109 -10.96 67.45 8.76
N LEU A 110 -12.01 66.86 8.19
CA LEU A 110 -13.18 67.62 7.74
C LEU A 110 -13.86 68.37 8.89
N VAL A 111 -13.99 67.75 10.06
CA VAL A 111 -14.53 68.38 11.27
C VAL A 111 -13.64 69.55 11.70
N GLN A 112 -12.32 69.38 11.68
CA GLN A 112 -11.37 70.43 12.00
C GLN A 112 -11.48 71.61 11.03
N ASP A 113 -11.51 71.35 9.72
CA ASP A 113 -11.66 72.37 8.68
C ASP A 113 -13.00 73.12 8.85
N THR A 114 -14.09 72.41 9.17
CA THR A 114 -15.41 73.02 9.43
C THR A 114 -15.38 73.93 10.66
N ILE A 115 -14.67 73.53 11.72
CA ILE A 115 -14.50 74.35 12.93
C ILE A 115 -13.68 75.60 12.59
N GLU A 116 -12.62 75.48 11.81
CA GLU A 116 -11.78 76.60 11.37
C GLU A 116 -12.58 77.58 10.50
N GLU A 117 -13.35 77.09 9.53
CA GLU A 117 -14.26 77.92 8.72
C GLU A 117 -15.29 78.64 9.59
N SER A 118 -15.94 77.92 10.52
CA SER A 118 -16.90 78.53 11.46
C SER A 118 -16.24 79.63 12.31
N SER A 119 -14.99 79.42 12.75
CA SER A 119 -14.22 80.41 13.49
C SER A 119 -13.90 81.64 12.63
N HIS A 120 -13.59 81.44 11.35
CA HIS A 120 -13.33 82.52 10.41
C HIS A 120 -14.59 83.35 10.16
N TYR A 121 -15.72 82.71 9.89
CA TYR A 121 -17.00 83.41 9.70
C TYR A 121 -17.41 84.19 10.95
N LYS A 122 -17.19 83.62 12.14
CA LYS A 122 -17.47 84.31 13.41
C LYS A 122 -16.61 85.57 13.58
N ALA A 123 -15.32 85.50 13.25
CA ALA A 123 -14.42 86.66 13.30
C ALA A 123 -14.84 87.76 12.30
N GLU A 124 -15.27 87.37 11.10
CA GLU A 124 -15.73 88.30 10.07
C GLU A 124 -17.06 88.97 10.46
N LEU A 125 -17.97 88.22 11.09
CA LEU A 125 -19.20 88.75 11.67
C LEU A 125 -18.93 89.80 12.75
N GLU A 126 -17.97 89.54 13.65
CA GLU A 126 -17.56 90.52 14.66
C GLU A 126 -16.94 91.77 14.01
N ARG A 127 -16.12 91.61 12.96
CA ARG A 127 -15.57 92.75 12.21
C ARG A 127 -16.67 93.60 11.57
N LEU A 128 -17.66 92.98 10.93
CA LEU A 128 -18.80 93.65 10.32
C LEU A 128 -19.67 94.37 11.37
N LYS A 129 -19.88 93.78 12.56
CA LYS A 129 -20.56 94.45 13.67
C LYS A 129 -19.85 95.73 14.10
N VAL A 130 -18.52 95.71 14.17
CA VAL A 130 -17.70 96.89 14.50
C VAL A 130 -17.81 97.98 13.43
N GLU A 131 -17.80 97.60 12.15
CA GLU A 131 -18.05 98.55 11.05
C GLU A 131 -19.45 99.15 11.12
N LEU A 132 -20.48 98.34 11.38
CA LEU A 132 -21.86 98.80 11.50
C LEU A 132 -22.03 99.81 12.66
N THR A 133 -21.40 99.55 13.80
CA THR A 133 -21.42 100.48 14.96
C THR A 133 -20.70 101.79 14.64
N LYS A 134 -19.57 101.75 13.91
CA LYS A 134 -18.92 102.97 13.41
C LYS A 134 -19.83 103.77 12.48
N TYR A 135 -20.51 103.11 11.54
CA TYR A 135 -21.47 103.78 10.65
C TYR A 135 -22.63 104.40 11.42
N GLN A 136 -23.19 103.71 12.43
CA GLN A 136 -24.23 104.25 13.29
C GLN A 136 -23.74 105.48 14.09
N GLN A 137 -22.51 105.47 14.62
CA GLN A 137 -21.91 106.63 15.28
C GLN A 137 -21.75 107.82 14.34
N ILE A 138 -21.25 107.60 13.11
CA ILE A 138 -21.12 108.65 12.11
C ILE A 138 -22.49 109.22 11.74
N HIS A 139 -23.50 108.37 11.61
CA HIS A 139 -24.86 108.81 11.32
C HIS A 139 -25.45 109.68 12.46
N GLN A 140 -25.23 109.29 13.72
CA GLN A 140 -25.59 110.09 14.89
C GLN A 140 -24.83 111.43 14.96
N GLN A 141 -23.53 111.44 14.66
CA GLN A 141 -22.75 112.69 14.57
C GLN A 141 -23.25 113.61 13.45
N THR A 142 -23.64 113.04 12.31
CA THR A 142 -24.19 113.82 11.18
C THR A 142 -25.57 114.39 11.51
N GLN A 143 -26.43 113.63 12.19
CA GLN A 143 -27.73 114.12 12.67
C GLN A 143 -27.59 115.22 13.73
N THR A 144 -26.60 115.13 14.62
CA THR A 144 -26.34 116.16 15.65
C THR A 144 -25.71 117.42 15.05
N LEU A 145 -24.85 117.29 14.03
CA LEU A 145 -24.33 118.43 13.25
C LEU A 145 -25.43 119.11 12.41
N ALA A 146 -26.42 118.35 11.91
CA ALA A 146 -27.58 118.90 11.19
C ALA A 146 -28.58 119.67 12.07
N GLN A 147 -28.43 119.65 13.40
CA GLN A 147 -29.28 120.38 14.35
C GLN A 147 -28.65 121.67 14.91
N GLN A 148 -27.49 122.13 14.40
CA GLN A 148 -26.96 123.46 14.73
C GLN A 148 -27.61 124.56 13.86
N PRO A 149 -28.14 125.65 14.46
CA PRO A 149 -28.69 126.77 13.71
C PRO A 149 -27.62 127.83 13.42
N GLN A 150 -27.24 128.02 12.15
CA GLN A 150 -26.63 129.25 11.63
C GLN A 150 -27.13 129.46 10.20
N ALA A 151 -27.96 130.48 9.96
CA ALA A 151 -27.63 131.89 9.78
C ALA A 151 -27.07 132.19 8.38
N GLU A 152 -27.80 133.09 7.73
CA GLU A 152 -27.71 133.64 6.37
C GLU A 152 -26.30 133.95 5.85
N SER A 153 -26.04 133.64 4.57
CA SER A 153 -25.71 134.67 3.56
C SER A 153 -25.45 134.10 2.15
N SER A 154 -26.23 134.62 1.19
CA SER A 154 -25.82 135.14 -0.13
C SER A 154 -24.87 134.34 -1.03
N GLY A 155 -25.43 133.81 -2.13
CA GLY A 155 -24.68 133.56 -3.37
C GLY A 155 -25.39 132.60 -4.33
N GLY A 156 -26.10 133.14 -5.34
CA GLY A 156 -26.86 132.40 -6.36
C GLY A 156 -26.03 131.38 -7.15
N ILE A 157 -26.64 130.34 -7.74
CA ILE A 157 -27.43 130.41 -8.97
C ILE A 157 -28.55 129.33 -8.98
N ALA A 158 -29.65 129.71 -9.62
CA ALA A 158 -30.94 129.05 -9.76
C ALA A 158 -30.93 127.71 -10.56
N PRO A 159 -32.07 126.97 -10.56
CA PRO A 159 -32.18 125.52 -10.76
C PRO A 159 -32.66 125.14 -12.17
N GLN A 160 -32.47 123.86 -12.53
CA GLN A 160 -33.29 123.01 -13.43
C GLN A 160 -32.40 122.01 -14.19
N VAL A 161 -32.34 120.75 -13.74
CA VAL A 161 -32.52 119.59 -14.63
C VAL A 161 -33.28 118.52 -13.84
N LEU A 162 -34.49 118.26 -14.31
CA LEU A 162 -35.45 117.28 -13.85
C LEU A 162 -34.95 115.83 -13.98
N ASN A 163 -35.47 114.97 -13.09
CA ASN A 163 -36.25 113.78 -13.44
C ASN A 163 -36.01 113.19 -14.85
N GLN A 164 -34.91 112.47 -15.03
CA GLN A 164 -34.74 111.46 -16.08
C GLN A 164 -33.54 110.61 -15.67
N VAL A 165 -33.70 109.56 -14.84
CA VAL A 165 -33.66 108.16 -15.29
C VAL A 165 -34.61 107.31 -14.41
N LYS A 166 -35.92 107.52 -14.58
CA LYS A 166 -36.96 106.57 -14.16
C LYS A 166 -37.64 106.01 -15.41
N LYS A 167 -36.86 105.36 -16.28
CA LYS A 167 -37.31 104.47 -17.37
C LYS A 167 -36.12 103.73 -18.02
N THR A 168 -35.49 102.84 -17.25
CA THR A 168 -34.73 101.68 -17.76
C THR A 168 -35.01 100.48 -16.84
N LEU A 169 -36.30 100.20 -16.69
CA LEU A 169 -36.84 98.90 -16.29
C LEU A 169 -37.31 98.26 -17.59
N GLY A 170 -36.51 97.33 -18.11
CA GLY A 170 -36.79 96.61 -19.35
C GLY A 170 -35.51 96.14 -20.00
N SER A 171 -35.19 94.86 -19.81
CA SER A 171 -34.06 94.13 -20.40
C SER A 171 -32.72 94.19 -19.64
N VAL A 172 -32.62 93.43 -18.53
CA VAL A 172 -31.56 92.42 -18.33
C VAL A 172 -32.15 91.36 -17.36
N ARG A 173 -32.91 90.41 -17.91
CA ARG A 173 -33.03 89.07 -17.32
C ARG A 173 -32.04 88.21 -18.10
N LYS A 174 -31.40 87.27 -17.38
CA LYS A 174 -30.63 86.11 -17.89
C LYS A 174 -29.11 86.28 -17.96
N LEU A 175 -28.46 86.16 -16.80
CA LEU A 175 -27.20 85.43 -16.63
C LEU A 175 -27.20 84.81 -15.21
N GLY A 176 -27.82 83.63 -15.09
CA GLY A 176 -27.56 82.64 -14.04
C GLY A 176 -26.54 81.64 -14.60
N SER A 177 -25.52 81.30 -13.83
CA SER A 177 -25.43 80.07 -13.03
C SER A 177 -25.21 78.81 -13.86
N ASP A 178 -24.32 77.98 -13.32
CA ASP A 178 -24.11 76.56 -13.60
C ASP A 178 -23.15 76.21 -14.74
N SER A 179 -21.88 76.11 -14.33
CA SER A 179 -20.93 75.17 -14.90
C SER A 179 -20.75 74.06 -13.85
N LEU A 180 -21.37 72.90 -14.09
CA LEU A 180 -20.79 71.56 -13.91
C LEU A 180 -21.84 70.50 -14.31
N ASN A 181 -21.39 69.63 -15.22
CA ASN A 181 -21.87 68.29 -15.55
C ASN A 181 -22.95 68.04 -16.64
N SER A 182 -22.59 67.04 -17.44
CA SER A 182 -23.41 66.16 -18.28
C SER A 182 -23.76 66.62 -19.70
N SER A 183 -22.86 66.25 -20.62
CA SER A 183 -23.19 66.11 -22.05
C SER A 183 -23.69 64.68 -22.30
N PHE A 184 -25.00 64.53 -22.38
CA PHE A 184 -25.71 63.49 -23.13
C PHE A 184 -26.67 64.21 -24.09
N GLN A 185 -26.45 64.08 -25.39
CA GLN A 185 -27.41 64.36 -26.47
C GLN A 185 -27.73 63.00 -27.12
N GLN A 186 -29.01 62.58 -27.18
CA GLN A 186 -29.99 62.82 -28.27
C GLN A 186 -29.46 62.35 -29.63
N GLU A 187 -30.17 61.65 -30.52
CA GLU A 187 -31.54 61.12 -30.72
C GLU A 187 -31.38 60.19 -31.96
N ASP A 188 -32.12 59.10 -32.21
CA ASP A 188 -33.49 59.10 -32.74
C ASP A 188 -33.98 57.65 -33.01
N ASP A 189 -35.31 57.54 -33.12
CA ASP A 189 -36.17 56.36 -33.34
C ASP A 189 -35.86 55.47 -34.56
N ASN A 190 -36.04 54.14 -34.41
CA ASN A 190 -36.93 53.36 -35.30
C ASN A 190 -37.31 51.98 -34.72
N ARG A 191 -38.61 51.63 -34.80
CA ARG A 191 -39.17 50.32 -34.43
C ARG A 191 -38.95 49.29 -35.55
N GLY A 192 -38.63 48.04 -35.20
CA GLY A 192 -38.71 46.90 -36.12
C GLY A 192 -38.37 45.57 -35.45
N ALA A 193 -39.36 44.69 -35.34
CA ALA A 193 -39.25 43.33 -34.82
C ALA A 193 -38.39 42.42 -35.71
N GLY A 194 -37.69 41.43 -35.13
CA GLY A 194 -37.10 40.33 -35.90
C GLY A 194 -36.09 39.46 -35.14
N LYS A 195 -36.36 38.16 -35.11
CA LYS A 195 -35.56 37.05 -34.57
C LYS A 195 -34.12 36.96 -35.13
N GLY A 196 -33.21 36.38 -34.33
CA GLY A 196 -32.29 35.34 -34.80
C GLY A 196 -30.77 35.60 -34.72
N SER A 197 -30.11 34.78 -33.90
CA SER A 197 -28.81 34.09 -34.17
C SER A 197 -27.50 34.88 -34.35
N GLY A 198 -26.52 34.57 -33.48
CA GLY A 198 -25.17 34.18 -33.91
C GLY A 198 -24.06 35.24 -33.92
N ASN A 199 -22.87 34.80 -33.47
CA ASN A 199 -21.53 35.43 -33.45
C ASN A 199 -21.29 36.51 -32.38
N GLY A 200 -20.26 36.42 -31.52
CA GLY A 200 -18.95 35.76 -31.65
C GLY A 200 -17.90 36.83 -31.97
N LYS A 201 -17.20 37.35 -30.94
CA LYS A 201 -16.08 38.30 -31.09
C LYS A 201 -14.74 37.59 -30.87
N GLN A 202 -13.91 37.58 -31.93
CA GLN A 202 -12.47 37.31 -31.98
C GLN A 202 -11.71 38.49 -31.33
N PHE A 203 -10.56 38.37 -30.64
CA PHE A 203 -9.19 37.89 -30.96
C PHE A 203 -8.39 37.71 -29.63
N PRO A 204 -7.18 37.10 -29.56
CA PRO A 204 -6.17 36.89 -30.61
C PRO A 204 -5.73 35.44 -30.87
N SER A 205 -5.74 35.07 -32.15
CA SER A 205 -5.29 33.79 -32.72
C SER A 205 -3.86 33.91 -33.27
N GLU A 206 -2.89 34.20 -32.41
CA GLU A 206 -1.47 34.22 -32.83
C GLU A 206 -0.65 33.15 -32.08
N GLU A 207 -0.97 32.86 -30.81
CA GLU A 207 -0.34 31.75 -30.07
C GLU A 207 -0.86 30.36 -30.49
N ALA A 208 -2.12 30.26 -30.93
CA ALA A 208 -2.72 29.00 -31.38
C ALA A 208 -2.17 28.54 -32.75
N GLU A 209 -1.84 29.48 -33.64
CA GLU A 209 -1.26 29.18 -34.95
C GLU A 209 0.22 28.79 -34.86
N MET A 210 0.97 29.41 -33.94
CA MET A 210 2.35 29.03 -33.64
C MET A 210 2.43 27.62 -33.05
N LEU A 211 1.53 27.26 -32.13
CA LEU A 211 1.45 25.90 -31.58
C LEU A 211 0.99 24.89 -32.63
N HIS A 212 0.07 25.25 -33.54
CA HIS A 212 -0.32 24.37 -34.64
C HIS A 212 0.83 24.11 -35.63
N SER A 213 1.65 25.12 -35.93
CA SER A 213 2.82 24.97 -36.82
C SER A 213 3.91 24.06 -36.21
N ILE A 214 4.15 24.17 -34.90
CA ILE A 214 5.09 23.28 -34.19
C ILE A 214 4.55 21.85 -34.13
N VAL A 215 3.25 21.66 -33.91
CA VAL A 215 2.62 20.33 -33.89
C VAL A 215 2.62 19.69 -35.28
N GLU A 216 2.43 20.45 -36.36
CA GLU A 216 2.54 19.96 -37.73
C GLU A 216 3.99 19.57 -38.07
N GLN A 217 4.98 20.38 -37.69
CA GLN A 217 6.40 20.03 -37.86
C GLN A 217 6.76 18.74 -37.10
N LEU A 218 6.30 18.58 -35.86
CA LEU A 218 6.53 17.35 -35.08
C LEU A 218 5.79 16.13 -35.68
N GLN A 219 4.61 16.33 -36.27
CA GLN A 219 3.88 15.26 -36.96
C GLN A 219 4.56 14.82 -38.27
N GLU A 220 5.16 15.75 -39.03
CA GLU A 220 5.95 15.42 -40.22
C GLU A 220 7.25 14.69 -39.86
N GLU A 221 7.95 15.12 -38.81
CA GLU A 221 9.14 14.43 -38.30
C GLU A 221 8.81 13.01 -37.80
N MET A 222 7.69 12.83 -37.09
CA MET A 222 7.21 11.50 -36.69
C MET A 222 6.85 10.62 -37.89
N LYS A 223 6.29 11.18 -38.97
CA LYS A 223 6.04 10.42 -40.22
C LYS A 223 7.35 10.04 -40.90
N ALA A 224 8.33 10.94 -40.98
CA ALA A 224 9.64 10.67 -41.57
C ALA A 224 10.40 9.58 -40.78
N LEU A 225 10.33 9.60 -39.44
CA LEU A 225 10.92 8.58 -38.59
C LEU A 225 10.23 7.21 -38.76
N LYS A 226 8.90 7.18 -38.93
CA LYS A 226 8.17 5.93 -39.23
C LYS A 226 8.53 5.33 -40.59
N VAL A 227 8.78 6.16 -41.61
CA VAL A 227 9.23 5.69 -42.93
C VAL A 227 10.64 5.11 -42.84
N LYS A 228 11.57 5.80 -42.17
CA LYS A 228 12.94 5.30 -41.95
C LYS A 228 12.97 4.00 -41.15
N LEU A 229 12.08 3.84 -40.16
CA LEU A 229 11.99 2.61 -39.39
C LEU A 229 11.49 1.44 -40.25
N ARG A 230 10.58 1.68 -41.19
CA ARG A 230 10.13 0.65 -42.14
C ARG A 230 11.21 0.29 -43.16
N GLU A 231 11.95 1.27 -43.69
CA GLU A 231 13.10 0.99 -44.57
C GLU A 231 14.18 0.18 -43.84
N GLN A 232 14.46 0.45 -42.57
CA GLN A 232 15.42 -0.33 -41.78
C GLN A 232 14.92 -1.74 -41.46
N ASP A 233 13.63 -1.92 -41.20
CA ASP A 233 13.02 -3.24 -40.99
C ASP A 233 13.01 -4.08 -42.29
N GLU A 234 12.75 -3.44 -43.43
CA GLU A 234 12.80 -4.08 -44.76
C GLU A 234 14.25 -4.46 -45.14
N GLN A 235 15.24 -3.62 -44.79
CA GLN A 235 16.67 -3.96 -44.94
C GLN A 235 17.11 -5.10 -43.99
N LEU A 236 16.56 -5.19 -42.79
CA LEU A 236 16.81 -6.29 -41.85
C LEU A 236 16.18 -7.61 -42.32
N GLN A 237 14.96 -7.57 -42.83
CA GLN A 237 14.30 -8.74 -43.42
C GLN A 237 15.03 -9.23 -44.69
N ALA A 238 15.53 -8.32 -45.53
CA ALA A 238 16.35 -8.68 -46.70
C ALA A 238 17.67 -9.38 -46.29
N ARG A 239 18.33 -8.93 -45.22
CA ARG A 239 19.54 -9.59 -44.69
C ARG A 239 19.26 -10.96 -44.06
N LEU A 240 18.10 -11.13 -43.43
CA LEU A 240 17.67 -12.42 -42.89
C LEU A 240 17.32 -13.42 -44.00
N ALA A 241 16.76 -12.96 -45.13
CA ALA A 241 16.49 -13.80 -46.30
C ALA A 241 17.78 -14.32 -46.96
N VAL A 242 18.84 -13.49 -47.03
CA VAL A 242 20.16 -13.91 -47.57
C VAL A 242 20.87 -14.91 -46.67
N SER A 243 20.58 -14.96 -45.36
CA SER A 243 21.19 -15.94 -44.44
C SER A 243 20.60 -17.36 -44.51
N LYS A 244 19.51 -17.56 -45.28
CA LYS A 244 18.77 -18.84 -45.33
C LYS A 244 19.06 -19.72 -46.55
N GLU A 245 19.99 -19.33 -47.43
CA GLU A 245 20.35 -20.10 -48.63
C GLU A 245 21.76 -20.71 -48.64
N GLU A 246 22.54 -20.62 -47.56
CA GLU A 246 23.84 -21.30 -47.44
C GLU A 246 23.90 -22.27 -46.25
N SER A 247 23.14 -23.37 -46.32
CA SER A 247 23.42 -24.55 -45.49
C SER A 247 22.73 -25.81 -46.03
N SER A 248 23.25 -26.39 -47.12
CA SER A 248 22.86 -27.73 -47.56
C SER A 248 23.87 -28.39 -48.51
N LEU A 249 25.13 -28.60 -48.08
CA LEU A 249 26.01 -29.55 -48.77
C LEU A 249 26.93 -30.33 -47.81
N HIS A 250 26.91 -31.65 -48.03
CA HIS A 250 27.83 -32.71 -47.58
C HIS A 250 27.56 -33.40 -46.24
N ASP A 251 26.74 -34.46 -46.33
CA ASP A 251 26.94 -35.67 -45.54
C ASP A 251 27.07 -36.86 -46.50
N ALA A 252 28.28 -37.44 -46.59
CA ALA A 252 28.59 -38.67 -47.30
C ALA A 252 29.96 -39.18 -46.84
N SER A 253 29.99 -40.26 -46.06
CA SER A 253 30.66 -41.50 -46.50
C SER A 253 30.48 -42.61 -45.45
N ALA A 254 30.21 -43.80 -45.97
CA ALA A 254 30.01 -45.04 -45.26
C ALA A 254 31.24 -45.97 -45.40
N MET A 255 31.27 -46.98 -44.52
CA MET A 255 32.01 -48.26 -44.62
C MET A 255 33.54 -48.19 -44.37
N HIS A 256 34.22 -49.13 -43.72
CA HIS A 256 34.07 -50.59 -43.62
C HIS A 256 34.57 -51.16 -42.28
N LYS A 257 34.02 -52.33 -41.92
CA LYS A 257 34.45 -53.24 -40.87
C LYS A 257 34.91 -54.53 -41.56
N SER A 258 36.11 -55.06 -41.28
CA SER A 258 36.48 -56.51 -41.35
C SER A 258 38.00 -56.78 -41.16
N THR A 259 38.32 -57.59 -40.14
CA THR A 259 38.99 -58.92 -40.24
C THR A 259 40.47 -59.05 -40.67
N SER A 260 41.32 -59.44 -39.70
CA SER A 260 42.22 -60.63 -39.69
C SER A 260 43.68 -60.60 -40.21
N MET A 261 44.51 -61.29 -39.42
CA MET A 261 45.79 -61.99 -39.65
C MET A 261 47.13 -61.32 -39.27
N ASP A 262 47.76 -61.92 -38.25
CA ASP A 262 49.20 -61.99 -37.99
C ASP A 262 49.97 -62.60 -39.17
N VAL A 263 51.15 -62.05 -39.53
CA VAL A 263 52.36 -62.72 -40.10
C VAL A 263 53.48 -61.65 -40.22
N PRO A 264 54.78 -62.00 -40.05
CA PRO A 264 55.78 -61.14 -39.42
C PRO A 264 56.65 -60.29 -40.37
N GLU A 265 57.37 -59.37 -39.73
CA GLU A 265 58.36 -58.41 -40.23
C GLU A 265 59.13 -58.85 -41.50
N SER A 266 58.93 -58.10 -42.58
CA SER A 266 59.96 -57.92 -43.61
C SER A 266 60.01 -56.44 -44.02
N SER A 267 61.20 -55.85 -43.94
CA SER A 267 61.46 -54.43 -44.17
C SER A 267 61.24 -54.04 -45.63
N CYS A 268 60.14 -53.34 -45.92
CA CYS A 268 59.81 -52.77 -47.22
C CYS A 268 60.06 -51.24 -47.22
N GLU A 269 60.97 -50.75 -48.08
CA GLU A 269 61.27 -49.32 -48.21
C GLU A 269 60.07 -48.48 -48.67
N ALA A 270 59.15 -49.04 -49.47
CA ALA A 270 57.89 -48.40 -49.84
C ALA A 270 56.94 -48.27 -48.63
N CYS A 271 56.97 -49.22 -47.68
CA CYS A 271 56.29 -49.09 -46.39
C CYS A 271 56.94 -48.04 -45.50
N SER A 272 58.26 -47.79 -45.61
CA SER A 272 58.91 -46.68 -44.87
C SER A 272 58.48 -45.31 -45.41
N VAL A 273 58.26 -45.18 -46.73
CA VAL A 273 57.77 -43.93 -47.35
C VAL A 273 56.28 -43.74 -47.07
N ALA A 274 55.48 -44.81 -47.12
CA ALA A 274 54.08 -44.77 -46.71
C ALA A 274 53.93 -44.43 -45.22
N ALA A 275 54.73 -45.05 -44.34
CA ALA A 275 54.74 -44.76 -42.90
C ALA A 275 55.15 -43.30 -42.60
N LYS A 276 56.15 -42.76 -43.32
CA LYS A 276 56.49 -41.33 -43.22
C LYS A 276 55.36 -40.42 -43.69
N ARG A 277 54.68 -40.78 -44.78
CA ARG A 277 53.53 -40.01 -45.29
C ARG A 277 52.31 -40.10 -44.38
N ASP A 278 52.09 -41.24 -43.74
CA ASP A 278 51.07 -41.42 -42.70
C ASP A 278 51.42 -40.64 -41.44
N GLU A 279 52.70 -40.56 -41.07
CA GLU A 279 53.16 -39.74 -39.94
C GLU A 279 53.01 -38.23 -40.24
N GLU A 280 53.30 -37.78 -41.47
CA GLU A 280 53.04 -36.42 -41.94
C GLU A 280 51.54 -36.09 -42.00
N LEU A 281 50.71 -37.01 -42.51
CA LEU A 281 49.25 -36.88 -42.52
C LEU A 281 48.68 -36.85 -41.10
N ASN A 282 49.16 -37.72 -40.21
CA ASN A 282 48.76 -37.72 -38.80
C ASN A 282 49.20 -36.45 -38.08
N ALA A 283 50.39 -35.92 -38.38
CA ALA A 283 50.83 -34.62 -37.88
C ALA A 283 49.94 -33.48 -38.40
N HIS A 284 49.54 -33.53 -39.68
CA HIS A 284 48.62 -32.56 -40.28
C HIS A 284 47.21 -32.64 -39.67
N ILE A 285 46.65 -33.84 -39.49
CA ILE A 285 45.37 -34.08 -38.81
C ILE A 285 45.43 -33.57 -37.38
N LYS A 286 46.51 -33.85 -36.64
CA LYS A 286 46.69 -33.37 -35.27
C LYS A 286 46.81 -31.83 -35.21
N LYS A 287 47.44 -31.21 -36.21
CA LYS A 287 47.50 -29.75 -36.35
C LYS A 287 46.12 -29.15 -36.64
N GLN A 288 45.35 -29.75 -37.54
CA GLN A 288 43.98 -29.34 -37.85
C GLN A 288 43.03 -29.55 -36.67
N GLN A 289 43.15 -30.67 -35.94
CA GLN A 289 42.40 -30.93 -34.70
C GLN A 289 42.66 -29.85 -33.65
N LYS A 290 43.94 -29.51 -33.40
CA LYS A 290 44.29 -28.39 -32.50
C LYS A 290 43.72 -27.05 -32.97
N GLN A 291 43.69 -26.82 -34.29
CA GLN A 291 43.11 -25.60 -34.86
C GLN A 291 41.58 -25.55 -34.69
N VAL A 292 40.90 -26.69 -34.87
CA VAL A 292 39.46 -26.82 -34.62
C VAL A 292 39.14 -26.62 -33.14
N GLU A 293 39.90 -27.23 -32.23
CA GLU A 293 39.73 -27.03 -30.78
C GLU A 293 39.90 -25.56 -30.38
N LEU A 294 40.89 -24.86 -30.95
CA LEU A 294 41.10 -23.43 -30.72
C LEU A 294 39.92 -22.59 -31.22
N LEU A 295 39.43 -22.87 -32.44
CA LEU A 295 38.27 -22.17 -33.00
C LEU A 295 36.98 -22.46 -32.22
N GLN A 296 36.79 -23.69 -31.74
CA GLN A 296 35.65 -24.05 -30.89
C GLN A 296 35.69 -23.30 -29.56
N LYS A 297 36.87 -23.17 -28.95
CA LYS A 297 37.06 -22.37 -27.73
C LYS A 297 36.74 -20.89 -27.98
N GLN A 298 37.25 -20.30 -29.05
CA GLN A 298 36.95 -18.91 -29.41
C GLN A 298 35.45 -18.70 -29.69
N LEU A 299 34.80 -19.66 -30.37
CA LEU A 299 33.36 -19.61 -30.62
C LEU A 299 32.55 -19.69 -29.33
N ALA A 300 32.98 -20.53 -28.38
CA ALA A 300 32.33 -20.64 -27.06
C ALA A 300 32.47 -19.33 -26.25
N GLU A 301 33.68 -18.75 -26.20
CA GLU A 301 33.94 -17.46 -25.55
C GLU A 301 33.10 -16.33 -26.18
N SER A 302 33.02 -16.29 -27.52
CA SER A 302 32.22 -15.29 -28.23
C SER A 302 30.72 -15.49 -27.98
N ARG A 303 30.22 -16.73 -27.92
CA ARG A 303 28.82 -17.04 -27.56
C ARG A 303 28.49 -16.60 -26.14
N GLU A 304 29.39 -16.84 -25.19
CA GLU A 304 29.22 -16.41 -23.80
C GLU A 304 29.20 -14.88 -23.70
N SER A 305 30.08 -14.18 -24.42
CA SER A 305 30.08 -12.71 -24.50
C SER A 305 28.77 -12.17 -25.08
N MET A 306 28.27 -12.77 -26.18
CA MET A 306 26.99 -12.37 -26.78
C MET A 306 25.81 -12.63 -25.85
N ALA A 307 25.84 -13.73 -25.08
CA ALA A 307 24.80 -14.03 -24.09
C ALA A 307 24.80 -13.02 -22.93
N LYS A 308 25.98 -12.62 -22.44
CA LYS A 308 26.11 -11.56 -21.42
C LYS A 308 25.59 -10.22 -21.94
N GLU A 309 25.93 -9.86 -23.17
CA GLU A 309 25.47 -8.62 -23.79
C GLU A 309 23.95 -8.62 -24.01
N ALA A 310 23.37 -9.75 -24.44
CA ALA A 310 21.92 -9.92 -24.56
C ALA A 310 21.20 -9.79 -23.20
N ALA A 311 21.76 -10.36 -22.14
CA ALA A 311 21.23 -10.22 -20.79
C ALA A 311 21.27 -8.76 -20.31
N LEU A 312 22.38 -8.05 -20.55
CA LEU A 312 22.50 -6.63 -20.22
C LEU A 312 21.52 -5.75 -21.01
N ARG A 313 21.33 -6.03 -22.31
CA ARG A 313 20.31 -5.32 -23.12
C ARG A 313 18.92 -5.52 -22.56
N LYS A 314 18.56 -6.76 -22.23
CA LYS A 314 17.26 -7.08 -21.64
C LYS A 314 17.06 -6.34 -20.32
N GLU A 315 18.06 -6.35 -19.43
CA GLU A 315 18.00 -5.63 -18.16
C GLU A 315 17.79 -4.11 -18.36
N LEU A 316 18.49 -3.51 -19.33
CA LEU A 316 18.31 -2.09 -19.65
C LEU A 316 16.93 -1.79 -20.26
N GLU A 317 16.39 -2.69 -21.08
CA GLU A 317 15.04 -2.58 -21.63
C GLU A 317 13.99 -2.68 -20.52
N ASP A 318 14.14 -3.62 -19.59
CA ASP A 318 13.26 -3.83 -18.45
C ASP A 318 13.27 -2.59 -17.53
N GLN A 319 14.46 -2.07 -17.18
CA GLN A 319 14.60 -0.83 -16.38
C GLN A 319 13.98 0.39 -17.08
N TRP A 320 14.14 0.48 -18.40
CA TRP A 320 13.56 1.58 -19.16
C TRP A 320 12.03 1.47 -19.24
N GLN A 321 11.48 0.26 -19.38
CA GLN A 321 10.05 0.02 -19.31
C GLN A 321 9.48 0.36 -17.93
N GLU A 322 10.17 -0.02 -16.85
CA GLU A 322 9.78 0.31 -15.48
C GLU A 322 9.72 1.83 -15.27
N LYS A 323 10.78 2.57 -15.66
CA LYS A 323 10.80 4.04 -15.56
C LYS A 323 9.71 4.69 -16.39
N ARG A 324 9.45 4.17 -17.59
CA ARG A 324 8.38 4.67 -18.46
C ARG A 324 7.00 4.50 -17.81
N GLU A 325 6.70 3.32 -17.27
CA GLU A 325 5.41 3.09 -16.62
C GLU A 325 5.28 3.86 -15.30
N ALA A 326 6.37 4.03 -14.55
CA ALA A 326 6.41 4.89 -13.37
C ALA A 326 6.08 6.35 -13.74
N HIS A 327 6.75 6.94 -14.73
CA HIS A 327 6.46 8.30 -15.20
C HIS A 327 5.05 8.44 -15.78
N LYS A 328 4.55 7.41 -16.48
CA LYS A 328 3.17 7.41 -16.98
C LYS A 328 2.15 7.42 -15.84
N SER A 329 2.39 6.66 -14.77
CA SER A 329 1.56 6.67 -13.56
C SER A 329 1.62 8.02 -12.84
N GLU A 330 2.81 8.59 -12.71
CA GLU A 330 3.04 9.92 -12.12
C GLU A 330 2.31 11.02 -12.90
N VAL A 331 2.41 11.03 -14.24
CA VAL A 331 1.71 11.98 -15.10
C VAL A 331 0.20 11.82 -15.01
N GLN A 332 -0.31 10.58 -14.90
CA GLN A 332 -1.74 10.34 -14.68
C GLN A 332 -2.21 10.89 -13.33
N SER A 333 -1.44 10.67 -12.27
CA SER A 333 -1.72 11.21 -10.94
C SER A 333 -1.75 12.74 -10.95
N LEU A 334 -0.74 13.38 -11.56
CA LEU A 334 -0.69 14.85 -11.68
C LEU A 334 -1.85 15.41 -12.52
N ARG A 335 -2.29 14.71 -13.56
CA ARG A 335 -3.47 15.12 -14.35
C ARG A 335 -4.76 15.07 -13.53
N GLU A 336 -4.95 14.01 -12.75
CA GLU A 336 -6.14 13.89 -11.89
C GLU A 336 -6.13 14.95 -10.77
N GLN A 337 -4.96 15.21 -10.18
CA GLN A 337 -4.78 16.31 -9.22
C GLN A 337 -5.08 17.67 -9.86
N ALA A 338 -4.57 17.94 -11.06
CA ALA A 338 -4.83 19.20 -11.78
C ALA A 338 -6.33 19.39 -12.06
N LYS A 339 -7.02 18.33 -12.50
CA LYS A 339 -8.47 18.35 -12.72
C LYS A 339 -9.25 18.60 -11.44
N THR A 340 -8.85 17.95 -10.35
CA THR A 340 -9.47 18.15 -9.03
C THR A 340 -9.27 19.59 -8.54
N ASN A 341 -8.08 20.15 -8.73
CA ASN A 341 -7.76 21.52 -8.36
C ASN A 341 -8.53 22.54 -9.20
N GLU A 342 -8.68 22.30 -10.51
CA GLU A 342 -9.51 23.12 -11.39
C GLU A 342 -10.98 23.11 -10.94
N GLN A 343 -11.51 21.95 -10.59
CA GLN A 343 -12.88 21.83 -10.05
C GLN A 343 -13.04 22.58 -8.71
N ARG A 344 -12.08 22.42 -7.78
CA ARG A 344 -12.07 23.16 -6.50
C ARG A 344 -12.02 24.68 -6.73
N LEU A 345 -11.26 25.14 -7.73
CA LEU A 345 -11.18 26.56 -8.09
C LEU A 345 -12.53 27.08 -8.61
N LEU A 346 -13.19 26.33 -9.50
CA LEU A 346 -14.52 26.68 -10.02
C LEU A 346 -15.56 26.75 -8.89
N ASP A 347 -15.57 25.77 -7.99
CA ASP A 347 -16.47 25.77 -6.83
C ASP A 347 -16.23 26.97 -5.92
N MET A 348 -14.95 27.34 -5.70
CA MET A 348 -14.60 28.52 -4.91
C MET A 348 -15.03 29.82 -5.59
N GLN A 349 -14.85 29.93 -6.91
CA GLN A 349 -15.30 31.08 -7.69
C GLN A 349 -16.82 31.23 -7.63
N GLN A 350 -17.57 30.13 -7.77
CA GLN A 350 -19.02 30.14 -7.66
C GLN A 350 -19.47 30.60 -6.27
N LYS A 351 -18.90 30.03 -5.19
CA LYS A 351 -19.21 30.44 -3.82
C LYS A 351 -18.89 31.91 -3.56
N PHE A 352 -17.78 32.41 -4.12
CA PHE A 352 -17.43 33.83 -4.01
C PHE A 352 -18.49 34.72 -4.68
N LEU A 353 -18.96 34.36 -5.88
CA LEU A 353 -20.01 35.11 -6.58
C LEU A 353 -21.33 35.07 -5.82
N GLU A 354 -21.74 33.91 -5.30
CA GLU A 354 -22.95 33.77 -4.48
C GLU A 354 -22.88 34.62 -3.20
N THR A 355 -21.72 34.62 -2.53
CA THR A 355 -21.49 35.42 -1.32
C THR A 355 -21.48 36.91 -1.63
N LYS A 356 -20.85 37.31 -2.74
CA LYS A 356 -20.85 38.70 -3.23
C LYS A 356 -22.28 39.17 -3.51
N ASP A 357 -23.08 38.37 -4.21
CA ASP A 357 -24.47 38.72 -4.52
C ASP A 357 -25.32 38.83 -3.25
N GLU A 358 -25.09 37.97 -2.26
CA GLU A 358 -25.78 38.06 -0.97
C GLU A 358 -25.39 39.33 -0.20
N VAL A 359 -24.10 39.65 -0.13
CA VAL A 359 -23.62 40.89 0.50
C VAL A 359 -24.18 42.12 -0.22
N MET A 360 -24.21 42.12 -1.55
CA MET A 360 -24.81 43.21 -2.32
C MET A 360 -26.30 43.38 -2.02
N LYS A 361 -27.06 42.28 -1.90
CA LYS A 361 -28.48 42.33 -1.49
C LYS A 361 -28.64 42.90 -0.09
N GLN A 362 -27.76 42.55 0.85
CA GLN A 362 -27.80 43.11 2.21
C GLN A 362 -27.49 44.61 2.21
N ILE A 363 -26.49 45.05 1.46
CA ILE A 363 -26.17 46.48 1.30
C ILE A 363 -27.36 47.24 0.70
N GLN A 364 -28.01 46.67 -0.33
CA GLN A 364 -29.19 47.30 -0.94
C GLN A 364 -30.33 47.44 0.09
N ARG A 365 -30.65 46.38 0.84
CA ARG A 365 -31.68 46.44 1.89
C ARG A 365 -31.37 47.52 2.94
N VAL A 366 -30.14 47.57 3.43
CA VAL A 366 -29.73 48.59 4.41
C VAL A 366 -29.83 50.00 3.82
N THR A 367 -29.51 50.16 2.53
CA THR A 367 -29.63 51.45 1.83
C THR A 367 -31.08 51.88 1.69
N ASP A 368 -31.97 50.97 1.27
CA ASP A 368 -33.41 51.21 1.15
C ASP A 368 -34.04 51.55 2.52
N ASP A 369 -33.60 50.84 3.56
CA ASP A 369 -34.05 51.07 4.94
C ASP A 369 -33.58 52.44 5.45
N ARG A 370 -32.32 52.82 5.20
CA ARG A 370 -31.78 54.14 5.52
C ARG A 370 -32.57 55.24 4.81
N GLU A 371 -32.84 55.09 3.52
CA GLU A 371 -33.63 56.07 2.75
C GLU A 371 -35.06 56.20 3.28
N ARG A 372 -35.68 55.08 3.65
CA ARG A 372 -37.02 55.08 4.24
C ARG A 372 -37.04 55.80 5.59
N VAL A 373 -36.06 55.54 6.45
CA VAL A 373 -35.91 56.23 7.74
C VAL A 373 -35.64 57.72 7.52
N ASN A 374 -34.79 58.09 6.55
CA ASN A 374 -34.49 59.48 6.26
C ASN A 374 -35.73 60.24 5.77
N LYS A 375 -36.53 59.63 4.88
CA LYS A 375 -37.82 60.20 4.47
C LYS A 375 -38.78 60.37 5.64
N GLN A 376 -38.84 59.41 6.56
CA GLN A 376 -39.65 59.55 7.77
C GLN A 376 -39.15 60.68 8.67
N LEU A 377 -37.84 60.83 8.80
CA LEU A 377 -37.23 61.93 9.57
C LEU A 377 -37.55 63.29 8.94
N GLU A 378 -37.41 63.41 7.62
CA GLU A 378 -37.76 64.63 6.87
C GLU A 378 -39.24 64.98 7.01
N THR A 379 -40.15 64.00 6.89
CA THR A 379 -41.59 64.21 7.12
C THR A 379 -41.86 64.63 8.55
N LEU A 380 -41.24 63.99 9.55
CA LEU A 380 -41.42 64.36 10.95
C LEU A 380 -40.87 65.76 11.26
N GLN A 381 -39.75 66.16 10.66
CA GLN A 381 -39.24 67.52 10.77
C GLN A 381 -40.20 68.53 10.12
N ALA A 382 -40.68 68.25 8.90
CA ALA A 382 -41.64 69.10 8.23
C ALA A 382 -42.95 69.23 9.02
N ASP A 383 -43.46 68.13 9.59
CA ASP A 383 -44.64 68.13 10.45
C ASP A 383 -44.39 68.89 11.75
N ASN A 384 -43.20 68.80 12.35
CA ASN A 384 -42.85 69.56 13.56
C ASN A 384 -42.73 71.06 13.26
N ASP A 385 -42.07 71.44 12.16
CA ASP A 385 -41.97 72.83 11.72
C ASP A 385 -43.34 73.39 11.36
N PHE A 386 -44.17 72.60 10.67
CA PHE A 386 -45.54 72.96 10.33
C PHE A 386 -46.39 73.11 11.58
N LEU A 387 -46.38 72.13 12.49
CA LEU A 387 -47.15 72.18 13.73
C LEU A 387 -46.65 73.31 14.62
N SER A 388 -45.35 73.48 14.83
CA SER A 388 -44.82 74.58 15.65
C SER A 388 -45.18 75.94 15.04
N GLY A 389 -45.05 76.10 13.73
CA GLY A 389 -45.46 77.31 12.99
C GLY A 389 -46.97 77.56 13.08
N ARG A 390 -47.80 76.52 12.96
CA ARG A 390 -49.26 76.63 13.09
C ARG A 390 -49.67 76.90 14.53
N TYR A 391 -49.06 76.23 15.52
CA TYR A 391 -49.35 76.48 16.93
C TYR A 391 -48.92 77.88 17.35
N LEU A 392 -47.78 78.38 16.87
CA LEU A 392 -47.35 79.76 17.10
C LEU A 392 -48.29 80.75 16.42
N ALA A 393 -48.56 80.58 15.12
CA ALA A 393 -49.46 81.49 14.39
C ALA A 393 -50.88 81.47 14.93
N THR A 394 -51.46 80.29 15.22
CA THR A 394 -52.79 80.15 15.80
C THR A 394 -52.84 80.64 17.26
N SER A 395 -51.78 80.45 18.05
CA SER A 395 -51.69 81.01 19.41
C SER A 395 -51.61 82.54 19.37
N GLU A 396 -50.82 83.10 18.46
CA GLU A 396 -50.63 84.54 18.30
C GLU A 396 -51.89 85.20 17.69
N GLU A 397 -52.60 84.52 16.78
CA GLU A 397 -53.91 84.94 16.27
C GLU A 397 -54.99 84.88 17.36
N ILE A 398 -55.00 83.86 18.23
CA ILE A 398 -55.94 83.76 19.35
C ILE A 398 -55.63 84.81 20.43
N GLU A 399 -54.36 85.06 20.76
CA GLU A 399 -53.96 86.10 21.72
C GLU A 399 -54.25 87.52 21.22
N ASN A 400 -54.08 87.78 19.92
CA ASN A 400 -54.31 89.09 19.32
C ASN A 400 -55.76 89.32 18.85
N GLN A 401 -56.65 88.33 18.98
CA GLN A 401 -58.05 88.49 18.63
C GLN A 401 -58.78 89.39 19.64
N TYR A 402 -59.12 90.60 19.20
CA TYR A 402 -60.02 91.49 19.93
C TYR A 402 -61.45 90.93 19.91
N ILE A 403 -61.99 90.60 21.09
CA ILE A 403 -63.40 90.21 21.23
C ILE A 403 -64.27 91.43 20.96
N ASN A 404 -64.69 91.60 19.71
CA ASN A 404 -65.58 92.68 19.29
C ASN A 404 -67.00 92.14 19.23
N LEU A 405 -67.80 92.43 20.27
CA LEU A 405 -69.18 91.97 20.35
C LEU A 405 -70.05 92.91 19.48
N PRO A 406 -70.79 92.39 18.48
CA PRO A 406 -71.56 93.24 17.57
C PRO A 406 -72.62 94.04 18.32
N ASN A 407 -72.75 95.33 17.99
CA ASN A 407 -73.66 96.26 18.68
C ASN A 407 -75.02 96.40 17.98
N THR A 408 -75.24 95.66 16.88
CA THR A 408 -76.48 95.69 16.10
C THR A 408 -77.03 94.28 15.82
N VAL A 409 -78.37 94.15 15.74
CA VAL A 409 -79.05 92.86 15.56
C VAL A 409 -78.69 92.20 14.21
N VAL A 410 -78.43 93.00 13.17
CA VAL A 410 -78.10 92.51 11.82
C VAL A 410 -76.69 91.90 11.79
N GLU A 411 -75.70 92.57 12.37
CA GLU A 411 -74.33 92.06 12.47
C GLU A 411 -74.26 90.79 13.34
N LEU A 412 -75.10 90.69 14.38
CA LEU A 412 -75.23 89.49 15.20
C LEU A 412 -75.80 88.31 14.41
N GLN A 413 -76.84 88.54 13.57
CA GLN A 413 -77.38 87.51 12.69
C GLN A 413 -76.35 87.03 11.66
N GLU A 414 -75.55 87.93 11.10
CA GLU A 414 -74.48 87.58 10.15
C GLU A 414 -73.36 86.77 10.83
N LEU A 415 -73.00 87.11 12.07
CA LEU A 415 -72.01 86.39 12.86
C LEU A 415 -72.49 84.99 13.24
N ILE A 416 -73.77 84.84 13.60
CA ILE A 416 -74.39 83.52 13.87
C ILE A 416 -74.40 82.67 12.59
N LEU A 417 -74.74 83.25 11.43
CA LEU A 417 -74.70 82.54 10.14
C LEU A 417 -73.27 82.12 9.77
N ARG A 418 -72.27 82.99 9.96
CA ARG A 418 -70.85 82.63 9.77
C ARG A 418 -70.44 81.48 10.70
N GLN A 419 -70.73 81.57 11.99
CA GLN A 419 -70.40 80.51 12.94
C GLN A 419 -71.11 79.20 12.61
N GLN A 420 -72.38 79.23 12.20
CA GLN A 420 -73.07 78.01 11.75
C GLN A 420 -72.39 77.40 10.52
N ASN A 421 -71.94 78.22 9.57
CA ASN A 421 -71.26 77.75 8.37
C ASN A 421 -69.86 77.17 8.67
N GLU A 422 -69.10 77.80 9.56
CA GLU A 422 -67.82 77.29 10.07
C GLU A 422 -68.02 75.96 10.82
N LEU A 423 -69.08 75.84 11.62
CA LEU A 423 -69.40 74.63 12.37
C LEU A 423 -69.83 73.49 11.43
N ILE A 424 -70.53 73.81 10.34
CA ILE A 424 -70.84 72.85 9.26
C ILE A 424 -69.55 72.39 8.58
N GLN A 425 -68.66 73.30 8.19
CA GLN A 425 -67.37 72.94 7.58
C GLN A 425 -66.51 72.07 8.49
N ALA A 426 -66.37 72.43 9.77
CA ALA A 426 -65.62 71.65 10.74
C ALA A 426 -66.20 70.24 10.91
N ARG A 427 -67.53 70.10 10.90
CA ARG A 427 -68.21 68.81 10.98
C ARG A 427 -67.96 67.94 9.75
N LEU A 428 -68.01 68.53 8.54
CA LEU A 428 -67.69 67.83 7.30
C LEU A 428 -66.24 67.36 7.25
N SER A 429 -65.29 68.21 7.67
CA SER A 429 -63.87 67.84 7.77
C SER A 429 -63.64 66.73 8.79
N SER A 430 -64.32 66.78 9.94
CA SER A 430 -64.25 65.73 10.96
C SER A 430 -64.82 64.40 10.45
N GLU A 431 -65.93 64.41 9.70
CA GLU A 431 -66.47 63.19 9.10
C GLU A 431 -65.55 62.61 8.01
N TYR A 432 -64.93 63.46 7.18
CA TYR A 432 -63.96 63.05 6.18
C TYR A 432 -62.75 62.35 6.81
N GLU A 433 -62.14 62.96 7.83
CA GLU A 433 -61.00 62.36 8.54
C GLU A 433 -61.38 61.07 9.26
N ARG A 434 -62.59 61.00 9.83
CA ARG A 434 -63.11 59.75 10.42
C ARG A 434 -63.20 58.64 9.36
N GLN A 435 -63.69 58.96 8.17
CA GLN A 435 -63.82 57.99 7.09
C GLN A 435 -62.45 57.55 6.53
N LYS A 436 -61.50 58.48 6.42
CA LYS A 436 -60.11 58.17 6.07
C LYS A 436 -59.46 57.25 7.10
N CYS A 437 -59.64 57.50 8.39
CA CYS A 437 -59.14 56.66 9.48
C CYS A 437 -59.69 55.23 9.39
N LEU A 438 -60.99 55.08 9.11
CA LEU A 438 -61.60 53.76 8.89
C LEU A 438 -60.97 53.03 7.69
N SER A 439 -60.76 53.70 6.56
CA SER A 439 -60.10 53.08 5.40
C SER A 439 -58.67 52.62 5.71
N THR A 440 -57.90 53.41 6.46
CA THR A 440 -56.54 53.03 6.86
C THR A 440 -56.52 51.87 7.87
N LEU A 441 -57.57 51.76 8.70
CA LEU A 441 -57.74 50.64 9.62
C LEU A 441 -57.98 49.34 8.85
N ASP A 442 -58.85 49.38 7.84
CA ASP A 442 -59.14 48.21 6.99
C ASP A 442 -57.89 47.75 6.22
N GLU A 443 -57.14 48.69 5.65
CA GLU A 443 -55.85 48.40 5.00
C GLU A 443 -54.85 47.74 5.97
N THR A 444 -54.74 48.29 7.18
CA THR A 444 -53.88 47.73 8.23
C THR A 444 -54.33 46.31 8.62
N GLN A 445 -55.63 46.01 8.65
CA GLN A 445 -56.14 44.67 8.93
C GLN A 445 -55.78 43.67 7.82
N ILE A 446 -55.90 44.07 6.56
CA ILE A 446 -55.53 43.22 5.42
C ILE A 446 -54.03 42.88 5.47
N LEU A 447 -53.17 43.89 5.69
CA LEU A 447 -51.73 43.69 5.80
C LEU A 447 -51.36 42.77 6.98
N ARG A 448 -52.07 42.88 8.11
CA ARG A 448 -51.90 41.97 9.25
C ARG A 448 -52.27 40.53 8.89
N ALA A 449 -53.39 40.33 8.19
CA ALA A 449 -53.83 39.00 7.77
C ALA A 449 -52.81 38.34 6.82
N GLN A 450 -52.30 39.10 5.83
CA GLN A 450 -51.25 38.62 4.92
C GLN A 450 -49.95 38.25 5.65
N LEU A 451 -49.55 39.09 6.61
CA LEU A 451 -48.36 38.82 7.43
C LEU A 451 -48.54 37.56 8.29
N GLU A 452 -49.74 37.33 8.82
CA GLU A 452 -50.06 36.15 9.61
C GLU A 452 -50.06 34.87 8.77
N GLU A 453 -50.60 34.92 7.55
CA GLU A 453 -50.56 33.81 6.59
C GLU A 453 -49.11 33.45 6.22
N SER A 454 -48.29 34.42 5.80
CA SER A 454 -46.87 34.21 5.50
C SER A 454 -46.09 33.66 6.69
N ASN A 455 -46.38 34.14 7.91
CA ASN A 455 -45.78 33.60 9.12
C ASN A 455 -46.20 32.16 9.42
N ASN A 456 -47.46 31.80 9.15
CA ASN A 456 -47.96 30.44 9.33
C ASN A 456 -47.34 29.48 8.31
N GLU A 457 -47.17 29.89 7.06
CA GLU A 457 -46.42 29.12 6.04
C GLU A 457 -44.98 28.90 6.47
N ARG A 458 -44.28 29.96 6.92
CA ARG A 458 -42.90 29.86 7.42
C ARG A 458 -42.80 28.93 8.63
N ARG A 459 -43.77 28.96 9.55
CA ARG A 459 -43.83 28.03 10.69
C ARG A 459 -44.06 26.59 10.24
N SER A 460 -44.94 26.37 9.26
CA SER A 460 -45.22 25.05 8.69
C SER A 460 -43.97 24.46 8.03
N TYR A 461 -43.28 25.25 7.21
CA TYR A 461 -42.02 24.86 6.59
C TYR A 461 -40.94 24.53 7.62
N LYS A 462 -40.79 25.37 8.66
CA LYS A 462 -39.86 25.11 9.77
C LYS A 462 -40.16 23.77 10.47
N ARG A 463 -41.44 23.46 10.73
CA ARG A 463 -41.84 22.17 11.31
C ARG A 463 -41.49 21.00 10.41
N LYS A 464 -41.72 21.12 9.10
CA LYS A 464 -41.38 20.07 8.13
C LYS A 464 -39.87 19.80 8.12
N MET A 465 -39.06 20.85 8.02
CA MET A 465 -37.59 20.73 8.07
C MET A 465 -37.11 20.13 9.40
N GLN A 466 -37.74 20.49 10.53
CA GLN A 466 -37.42 19.89 11.83
C GLN A 466 -37.72 18.38 11.88
N LEU A 467 -38.82 17.92 11.27
CA LEU A 467 -39.15 16.51 11.18
C LEU A 467 -38.14 15.76 10.29
N ASP A 468 -37.75 16.35 9.15
CA ASP A 468 -36.76 15.76 8.24
C ASP A 468 -35.39 15.65 8.93
N ILE A 469 -34.96 16.69 9.65
CA ILE A 469 -33.72 16.67 10.46
C ILE A 469 -33.80 15.55 11.51
N LYS A 470 -34.91 15.43 12.23
CA LYS A 470 -35.08 14.38 13.24
C LYS A 470 -35.03 12.99 12.62
N SER A 471 -35.70 12.78 11.48
CA SER A 471 -35.65 11.50 10.77
C SER A 471 -34.24 11.14 10.31
N LEU A 472 -33.47 12.11 9.82
CA LEU A 472 -32.07 11.89 9.46
C LEU A 472 -31.21 11.58 10.68
N GLN A 473 -31.43 12.27 11.81
CA GLN A 473 -30.76 11.97 13.08
C GLN A 473 -31.05 10.55 13.54
N ASP A 474 -32.33 10.13 13.52
CA ASP A 474 -32.73 8.77 13.91
C ASP A 474 -32.03 7.73 13.02
N ARG A 475 -31.98 7.93 11.70
CA ARG A 475 -31.25 7.05 10.76
C ARG A 475 -29.74 7.00 11.05
N VAL A 476 -29.13 8.13 11.36
CA VAL A 476 -27.70 8.17 11.73
C VAL A 476 -27.47 7.38 13.02
N THR A 477 -28.36 7.50 14.01
CA THR A 477 -28.24 6.72 15.26
C THR A 477 -28.43 5.22 15.02
N GLU A 478 -29.35 4.82 14.14
CA GLU A 478 -29.54 3.43 13.75
C GLU A 478 -28.27 2.87 13.09
N HIS A 479 -27.71 3.61 12.12
CA HIS A 479 -26.45 3.22 11.49
C HIS A 479 -25.29 3.15 12.50
N LEU A 480 -25.20 4.08 13.45
CA LEU A 480 -24.18 4.03 14.50
C LEU A 480 -24.28 2.76 15.35
N VAL A 481 -25.48 2.35 15.74
CA VAL A 481 -25.71 1.11 16.50
C VAL A 481 -25.32 -0.12 15.66
N THR A 482 -25.65 -0.15 14.36
CA THR A 482 -25.23 -1.27 13.49
C THR A 482 -23.71 -1.36 13.35
N VAL A 483 -23.00 -0.23 13.24
CA VAL A 483 -21.54 -0.18 13.19
C VAL A 483 -20.94 -0.71 14.49
N GLN A 484 -21.45 -0.30 15.64
CA GLN A 484 -21.01 -0.83 16.94
C GLN A 484 -21.24 -2.35 17.04
N ALA A 485 -22.38 -2.84 16.58
CA ALA A 485 -22.65 -4.28 16.52
C ALA A 485 -21.61 -5.00 15.65
N HIS A 486 -21.32 -4.49 14.45
CA HIS A 486 -20.29 -5.05 13.58
C HIS A 486 -18.90 -5.03 14.22
N GLU A 487 -18.53 -3.95 14.92
CA GLU A 487 -17.27 -3.86 15.63
C GLU A 487 -17.17 -4.91 16.75
N THR A 488 -18.23 -5.11 17.53
CA THR A 488 -18.24 -6.20 18.53
C THR A 488 -18.08 -7.58 17.89
N THR A 489 -18.75 -7.85 16.77
CA THR A 489 -18.59 -9.14 16.05
C THR A 489 -17.19 -9.32 15.49
N LYS A 490 -16.55 -8.25 14.98
CA LYS A 490 -15.16 -8.26 14.52
C LYS A 490 -14.21 -8.67 15.65
N THR A 491 -14.33 -8.04 16.82
CA THR A 491 -13.47 -8.39 17.97
C THR A 491 -13.67 -9.85 18.44
N GLN A 492 -14.88 -10.40 18.30
CA GLN A 492 -15.13 -11.81 18.62
C GLN A 492 -14.47 -12.75 17.59
N LEU A 493 -14.50 -12.40 16.31
CA LEU A 493 -13.84 -13.16 15.26
C LEU A 493 -12.32 -13.12 15.41
N GLU A 494 -11.73 -11.96 15.71
CA GLU A 494 -10.29 -11.82 15.97
C GLU A 494 -9.83 -12.70 17.15
N ARG A 495 -10.64 -12.78 18.22
CA ARG A 495 -10.37 -13.70 19.34
C ARG A 495 -10.41 -15.16 18.93
N LYS A 496 -11.38 -15.56 18.10
CA LYS A 496 -11.48 -16.93 17.58
C LYS A 496 -10.31 -17.27 16.65
N GLU A 497 -9.88 -16.33 15.82
CA GLU A 497 -8.72 -16.48 14.96
C GLU A 497 -7.44 -16.69 15.78
N ALA A 498 -7.24 -15.90 16.85
CA ALA A 498 -6.11 -16.07 17.75
C ALA A 498 -6.12 -17.45 18.44
N GLU A 499 -7.27 -17.94 18.89
CA GLU A 499 -7.41 -19.27 19.49
C GLU A 499 -7.12 -20.39 18.49
N LEU A 500 -7.65 -20.30 17.26
CA LEU A 500 -7.37 -21.27 16.20
C LEU A 500 -5.88 -21.26 15.80
N ASN A 501 -5.25 -20.10 15.75
CA ASN A 501 -3.81 -19.98 15.49
C ASN A 501 -2.97 -20.63 16.60
N LYS A 502 -3.41 -20.50 17.87
CA LYS A 502 -2.79 -21.19 19.00
C LYS A 502 -2.91 -22.71 18.84
N GLN A 503 -4.10 -23.23 18.55
CA GLN A 503 -4.32 -24.66 18.30
C GLN A 503 -3.47 -25.18 17.12
N LEU A 504 -3.38 -24.42 16.03
CA LEU A 504 -2.51 -24.75 14.90
C LEU A 504 -1.03 -24.79 15.30
N SER A 505 -0.59 -23.91 16.20
CA SER A 505 0.78 -23.94 16.71
C SER A 505 1.05 -25.16 17.58
N GLU A 506 0.10 -25.56 18.42
CA GLU A 506 0.17 -26.77 19.26
C GLU A 506 0.25 -28.04 18.38
N CYS A 507 -0.64 -28.18 17.38
CA CYS A 507 -0.58 -29.30 16.44
C CYS A 507 0.73 -29.33 15.64
N ARG A 508 1.31 -28.17 15.29
CA ARG A 508 2.61 -28.12 14.61
C ARG A 508 3.74 -28.64 15.50
N VAL A 509 3.73 -28.32 16.79
CA VAL A 509 4.70 -28.85 17.75
C VAL A 509 4.56 -30.37 17.86
N GLU A 510 3.33 -30.87 18.00
CA GLU A 510 3.05 -32.31 18.06
C GLU A 510 3.53 -33.05 16.80
N ILE A 511 3.33 -32.46 15.61
CA ILE A 511 3.87 -33.01 14.36
C ILE A 511 5.40 -33.10 14.38
N ILE A 512 6.10 -32.09 14.91
CA ILE A 512 7.57 -32.09 15.01
C ILE A 512 8.02 -33.20 15.97
N GLU A 513 7.41 -33.32 17.14
CA GLU A 513 7.72 -34.37 18.12
C GLU A 513 7.52 -35.78 17.55
N LEU A 514 6.41 -35.99 16.85
CA LEU A 514 6.13 -37.26 16.17
C LEU A 514 7.12 -37.55 15.04
N GLN A 515 7.55 -36.54 14.28
CA GLN A 515 8.57 -36.69 13.25
C GLN A 515 9.93 -37.08 13.86
N GLU A 516 10.35 -36.44 14.95
CA GLU A 516 11.59 -36.79 15.66
C GLU A 516 11.53 -38.22 16.22
N ALA A 517 10.39 -38.62 16.80
CA ALA A 517 10.19 -39.98 17.27
C ALA A 517 10.27 -40.98 16.10
N ASN A 518 9.64 -40.68 14.97
CA ASN A 518 9.68 -41.53 13.79
C ASN A 518 11.10 -41.65 13.21
N GLU A 519 11.89 -40.57 13.22
CA GLU A 519 13.30 -40.63 12.81
C GLU A 519 14.14 -41.51 13.75
N LYS A 520 13.91 -41.42 15.07
CA LYS A 520 14.55 -42.31 16.06
C LYS A 520 14.18 -43.78 15.80
N TYR A 521 12.90 -44.07 15.56
CA TYR A 521 12.47 -45.43 15.22
C TYR A 521 13.03 -45.91 13.87
N ALA A 522 13.16 -45.04 12.88
CA ALA A 522 13.78 -45.36 11.60
C ALA A 522 15.27 -45.72 11.76
N LYS A 523 16.01 -44.97 12.58
CA LYS A 523 17.42 -45.25 12.91
C LYS A 523 17.56 -46.60 13.60
N THR A 524 16.79 -46.86 14.65
CA THR A 524 16.85 -48.16 15.35
C THR A 524 16.46 -49.32 14.44
N ASN A 525 15.47 -49.15 13.56
CA ASN A 525 15.11 -50.17 12.58
C ASN A 525 16.24 -50.41 11.56
N SER A 526 16.96 -49.37 11.13
CA SER A 526 18.16 -49.51 10.28
C SER A 526 19.28 -50.27 11.00
N GLU A 527 19.52 -49.98 12.28
CA GLU A 527 20.48 -50.72 13.11
C GLU A 527 20.09 -52.20 13.27
N TYR A 528 18.81 -52.51 13.49
CA TYR A 528 18.36 -53.89 13.54
C TYR A 528 18.51 -54.59 12.19
N LYS A 529 18.22 -53.93 11.08
CA LYS A 529 18.45 -54.49 9.73
C LYS A 529 19.92 -54.78 9.46
N THR A 530 20.83 -53.90 9.87
CA THR A 530 22.28 -54.14 9.71
C THR A 530 22.76 -55.27 10.62
N LYS A 531 22.26 -55.37 11.86
CA LYS A 531 22.52 -56.52 12.75
C LYS A 531 22.01 -57.84 12.16
N ILE A 532 20.80 -57.86 11.59
CA ILE A 532 20.27 -59.05 10.93
C ILE A 532 21.16 -59.45 9.75
N LYS A 533 21.58 -58.48 8.92
CA LYS A 533 22.45 -58.74 7.77
C LYS A 533 23.81 -59.31 8.19
N THR A 534 24.43 -58.73 9.21
CA THR A 534 25.71 -59.23 9.75
C THR A 534 25.58 -60.64 10.32
N LEU A 535 24.52 -60.92 11.09
CA LEU A 535 24.25 -62.27 11.59
C LEU A 535 23.98 -63.27 10.46
N GLN A 536 23.31 -62.87 9.37
CA GLN A 536 23.12 -63.70 8.18
C GLN A 536 24.45 -64.00 7.48
N GLU A 537 25.33 -63.02 7.36
CA GLU A 537 26.69 -63.19 6.83
C GLU A 537 27.48 -64.15 7.72
N GLU A 538 27.51 -63.94 9.04
CA GLU A 538 28.15 -64.83 10.01
C GLU A 538 27.62 -66.26 9.89
N LEU A 539 26.30 -66.46 9.86
CA LEU A 539 25.68 -67.77 9.69
C LEU A 539 26.14 -68.45 8.39
N SER A 540 26.20 -67.69 7.29
CA SER A 540 26.69 -68.22 6.00
C SER A 540 28.17 -68.64 6.09
N THR A 541 29.01 -67.84 6.75
CA THR A 541 30.42 -68.21 6.96
C THR A 541 30.55 -69.46 7.83
N MET A 542 29.77 -69.55 8.91
CA MET A 542 29.72 -70.75 9.76
C MET A 542 29.27 -71.98 8.97
N GLU A 543 28.26 -71.85 8.10
CA GLU A 543 27.80 -72.91 7.22
C GLU A 543 28.91 -73.36 6.26
N THR A 544 29.67 -72.42 5.67
CA THR A 544 30.82 -72.76 4.81
C THR A 544 31.94 -73.47 5.58
N VAL A 545 32.29 -72.99 6.76
CA VAL A 545 33.29 -73.63 7.63
C VAL A 545 32.86 -75.04 8.01
N GLN A 546 31.58 -75.25 8.32
CA GLN A 546 31.04 -76.57 8.62
C GLN A 546 31.12 -77.49 7.40
N LYS A 547 30.78 -77.00 6.19
CA LYS A 547 30.94 -77.77 4.94
C LYS A 547 32.39 -78.19 4.71
N ASP A 548 33.34 -77.28 4.95
CA ASP A 548 34.76 -77.57 4.77
C ASP A 548 35.31 -78.52 5.84
N PHE A 549 34.85 -78.41 7.08
CA PHE A 549 35.18 -79.38 8.14
C PHE A 549 34.67 -80.79 7.78
N VAL A 550 33.43 -80.91 7.27
CA VAL A 550 32.88 -82.18 6.81
C VAL A 550 33.72 -82.76 5.67
N LYS A 551 34.05 -81.96 4.65
CA LYS A 551 34.93 -82.40 3.55
C LYS A 551 36.28 -82.88 4.06
N LEU A 552 36.93 -82.09 4.93
CA LEU A 552 38.22 -82.44 5.50
C LEU A 552 38.14 -83.73 6.32
N SER A 553 37.07 -83.91 7.11
CA SER A 553 36.85 -85.13 7.88
C SER A 553 36.69 -86.36 6.99
N GLN A 554 35.97 -86.23 5.87
CA GLN A 554 35.81 -87.31 4.88
C GLN A 554 37.14 -87.62 4.19
N THR A 555 37.92 -86.61 3.79
CA THR A 555 39.25 -86.80 3.20
C THR A 555 40.19 -87.50 4.17
N LEU A 556 40.22 -87.08 5.43
CA LEU A 556 41.03 -87.71 6.46
C LEU A 556 40.62 -89.17 6.69
N GLN A 557 39.31 -89.44 6.71
CA GLN A 557 38.78 -90.78 6.91
C GLN A 557 39.12 -91.71 5.73
N MET A 558 39.10 -91.20 4.49
CA MET A 558 39.60 -91.91 3.31
C MET A 558 41.10 -92.19 3.38
N SER A 559 41.92 -91.20 3.74
CA SER A 559 43.37 -91.38 3.88
C SER A 559 43.75 -92.33 5.02
N LEU A 560 42.98 -92.34 6.12
CA LEU A 560 43.16 -93.29 7.21
C LEU A 560 42.75 -94.72 6.82
N GLU A 561 41.73 -94.88 5.97
CA GLU A 561 41.35 -96.20 5.43
C GLU A 561 42.42 -96.71 4.44
N GLU A 562 43.00 -95.84 3.61
CA GLU A 562 44.17 -96.16 2.77
C GLU A 562 45.38 -96.62 3.60
N LEU A 563 45.67 -95.94 4.72
CA LEU A 563 46.74 -96.34 5.64
C LEU A 563 46.46 -97.68 6.35
N ARG A 564 45.21 -97.98 6.70
CA ARG A 564 44.84 -99.28 7.31
C ARG A 564 44.99 -100.45 6.34
N HIS A 565 44.87 -100.21 5.04
CA HIS A 565 45.11 -101.24 4.02
C HIS A 565 46.60 -101.44 3.70
N ALA A 566 47.46 -100.45 3.97
CA ALA A 566 48.89 -100.51 3.68
C ALA A 566 49.75 -101.22 4.76
N ASP A 567 49.26 -101.40 6.00
CA ASP A 567 50.06 -101.87 7.15
C ASP A 567 49.59 -103.24 7.73
N THR A 568 49.36 -104.24 6.88
CA THR A 568 49.05 -105.62 7.35
C THR A 568 50.28 -106.51 7.60
N GLU A 569 51.50 -105.96 7.64
CA GLU A 569 52.71 -106.66 8.09
C GLU A 569 53.33 -105.98 9.32
N VAL A 570 52.91 -106.40 10.53
CA VAL A 570 53.54 -105.97 11.79
C VAL A 570 54.91 -106.64 11.92
N ARG A 571 55.98 -105.94 11.50
CA ARG A 571 57.37 -106.34 11.77
C ARG A 571 57.68 -106.11 13.26
N TRP A 572 57.94 -107.19 14.00
CA TRP A 572 58.49 -107.10 15.35
C TRP A 572 59.87 -106.42 15.27
N GLN A 573 60.04 -105.31 15.99
CA GLN A 573 61.27 -104.52 15.92
C GLN A 573 62.37 -105.24 16.70
N ASP A 574 63.52 -105.50 16.06
CA ASP A 574 64.66 -106.14 16.73
C ASP A 574 65.30 -105.17 17.72
N ASP A 575 65.83 -105.72 18.83
CA ASP A 575 66.44 -104.92 19.89
C ASP A 575 67.61 -104.08 19.37
N ASP A 576 68.35 -104.56 18.38
CA ASP A 576 69.51 -103.86 17.80
C ASP A 576 69.14 -102.61 16.99
N ASP A 577 67.90 -102.51 16.51
CA ASP A 577 67.43 -101.40 15.67
C ASP A 577 67.07 -100.14 16.47
N VAL A 578 67.11 -100.19 17.82
CA VAL A 578 66.63 -99.11 18.68
C VAL A 578 67.63 -98.74 19.77
N THR A 579 68.20 -97.54 19.66
CA THR A 579 69.12 -96.97 20.66
C THR A 579 68.42 -96.10 21.71
N ASN A 580 67.27 -95.51 21.36
CA ASN A 580 66.54 -94.56 22.21
C ASN A 580 65.04 -94.88 22.20
N CYS A 581 64.36 -94.67 23.33
CA CYS A 581 62.91 -94.82 23.38
C CYS A 581 62.24 -93.76 22.49
N PRO A 582 61.41 -94.13 21.50
CA PRO A 582 60.83 -93.18 20.54
C PRO A 582 59.83 -92.18 21.16
N MET A 583 59.38 -92.41 22.40
CA MET A 583 58.42 -91.53 23.08
C MET A 583 59.08 -90.48 23.98
N CYS A 584 60.12 -90.85 24.74
CA CYS A 584 60.82 -89.93 25.66
C CYS A 584 62.26 -89.63 25.24
N ASN A 585 62.72 -90.22 24.13
CA ASN A 585 64.07 -90.16 23.60
C ASN A 585 65.19 -90.63 24.57
N ALA A 586 64.84 -91.29 25.68
CA ALA A 586 65.80 -91.82 26.64
C ALA A 586 66.63 -92.96 26.01
N GLY A 587 67.96 -92.90 26.15
CA GLY A 587 68.85 -93.94 25.66
C GLY A 587 68.67 -95.26 26.41
N PHE A 588 68.60 -96.38 25.67
CA PHE A 588 68.56 -97.70 26.27
C PHE A 588 69.95 -98.05 26.82
N THR A 589 70.01 -98.40 28.10
CA THR A 589 71.24 -98.75 28.82
C THR A 589 70.98 -100.03 29.63
N VAL A 590 72.00 -100.62 30.26
CA VAL A 590 71.82 -101.84 31.10
C VAL A 590 70.74 -101.65 32.19
N MET A 591 70.53 -100.42 32.67
CA MET A 591 69.49 -100.11 33.65
C MET A 591 68.12 -99.75 33.05
N VAL A 592 68.05 -99.38 31.77
CA VAL A 592 66.79 -99.04 31.07
C VAL A 592 66.49 -100.13 30.05
N ARG A 593 65.61 -101.06 30.42
CA ARG A 593 65.28 -102.23 29.60
C ARG A 593 64.41 -101.86 28.39
N LYS A 594 64.67 -102.54 27.27
CA LYS A 594 63.86 -102.51 26.05
C LYS A 594 62.60 -103.35 26.27
N ILE A 595 61.42 -102.79 25.97
CA ILE A 595 60.13 -103.47 26.12
C ILE A 595 59.26 -103.22 24.88
N HIS A 596 58.87 -104.29 24.19
CA HIS A 596 58.00 -104.20 23.02
C HIS A 596 56.54 -103.93 23.36
N CYS A 597 55.92 -103.05 22.58
CA CYS A 597 54.47 -102.95 22.48
C CYS A 597 53.93 -104.22 21.81
N ARG A 598 53.05 -104.95 22.50
CA ARG A 598 52.47 -106.21 22.01
C ARG A 598 51.45 -106.04 20.88
N HIS A 599 51.16 -104.81 20.46
CA HIS A 599 50.30 -104.51 19.33
C HIS A 599 51.08 -104.08 18.09
N CYS A 600 51.93 -103.04 18.20
CA CYS A 600 52.67 -102.51 17.04
C CYS A 600 54.13 -103.01 16.93
N GLY A 601 54.61 -103.84 17.86
CA GLY A 601 55.96 -104.43 17.79
C GLY A 601 57.12 -103.46 18.06
N HIS A 602 56.87 -102.17 18.33
CA HIS A 602 57.91 -101.17 18.59
C HIS A 602 58.44 -101.21 20.04
N ILE A 603 59.69 -100.82 20.25
CA ILE A 603 60.38 -100.86 21.55
C ILE A 603 60.24 -99.53 22.31
N TYR A 604 59.90 -99.62 23.59
CA TYR A 604 59.78 -98.49 24.52
C TYR A 604 60.51 -98.78 25.84
N CYS A 605 60.77 -97.74 26.64
CA CYS A 605 61.22 -97.92 28.02
C CYS A 605 60.04 -98.28 28.94
N ASP A 606 60.34 -98.77 30.14
CA ASP A 606 59.35 -99.15 31.14
C ASP A 606 58.39 -98.00 31.52
N LYS A 607 58.92 -96.77 31.60
CA LYS A 607 58.15 -95.56 31.90
C LYS A 607 57.17 -95.18 30.78
N CYS A 608 57.48 -95.51 29.53
CA CYS A 608 56.64 -95.20 28.37
C CYS A 608 55.69 -96.34 27.98
N LEU A 609 55.89 -97.56 28.50
CA LEU A 609 55.04 -98.73 28.23
C LEU A 609 54.28 -99.20 29.48
N THR A 610 53.53 -98.27 30.07
CA THR A 610 52.79 -98.49 31.33
C THR A 610 51.37 -99.01 31.11
N LYS A 611 50.79 -98.77 29.93
CA LYS A 611 49.41 -99.11 29.63
C LYS A 611 49.25 -100.55 29.15
N THR A 612 48.11 -101.15 29.49
CA THR A 612 47.78 -102.52 29.10
C THR A 612 46.38 -102.61 28.55
N VAL A 613 46.20 -103.43 27.51
CA VAL A 613 44.88 -103.73 26.93
C VAL A 613 44.64 -105.24 26.88
N PRO A 614 43.38 -105.71 26.96
CA PRO A 614 43.06 -107.11 26.69
C PRO A 614 43.31 -107.43 25.21
N SER A 615 44.20 -108.37 24.90
CA SER A 615 44.56 -108.75 23.53
C SER A 615 44.49 -110.27 23.30
N GLY A 616 44.18 -110.67 22.06
CA GLY A 616 44.02 -112.05 21.60
C GLY A 616 42.71 -112.75 22.01
N PRO A 617 42.42 -113.95 21.48
CA PRO A 617 41.15 -114.66 21.69
C PRO A 617 40.81 -114.98 23.16
N ARG A 618 41.84 -115.04 24.02
CA ARG A 618 41.71 -115.32 25.47
C ARG A 618 41.76 -114.07 26.34
N LYS A 619 41.65 -112.86 25.77
CA LYS A 619 41.68 -111.56 26.47
C LYS A 619 42.83 -111.43 27.49
N ARG A 620 44.05 -111.84 27.11
CA ARG A 620 45.20 -111.70 28.00
C ARG A 620 45.65 -110.25 28.05
N VAL A 621 46.03 -109.79 29.24
CA VAL A 621 46.54 -108.43 29.45
C VAL A 621 47.88 -108.27 28.72
N ALA A 622 47.93 -107.37 27.74
CA ALA A 622 49.10 -107.11 26.92
C ALA A 622 49.52 -105.65 27.07
N ARG A 623 50.82 -105.41 27.33
CA ARG A 623 51.37 -104.05 27.39
C ARG A 623 51.44 -103.43 26.00
N VAL A 624 50.97 -102.20 25.88
CA VAL A 624 50.90 -101.44 24.63
C VAL A 624 51.31 -99.99 24.87
N CYS A 625 51.81 -99.31 23.83
CA CYS A 625 52.15 -97.89 23.90
C CYS A 625 50.89 -97.02 23.97
N ASP A 626 51.05 -95.74 24.33
CA ASP A 626 49.92 -94.81 24.47
C ASP A 626 49.06 -94.70 23.21
N ILE A 627 49.70 -94.69 22.04
CA ILE A 627 49.02 -94.63 20.74
C ILE A 627 48.15 -95.87 20.54
N CYS A 628 48.73 -97.06 20.72
CA CYS A 628 48.00 -98.32 20.61
C CYS A 628 46.92 -98.48 21.68
N HIS A 629 47.14 -97.97 22.91
CA HIS A 629 46.11 -97.97 23.95
C HIS A 629 44.88 -97.17 23.53
N THR A 630 45.08 -95.98 22.96
CA THR A 630 43.97 -95.14 22.47
C THR A 630 43.27 -95.77 21.26
N LEU A 631 44.00 -96.44 20.36
CA LEU A 631 43.40 -97.15 19.21
C LEU A 631 42.62 -98.40 19.61
N LEU A 632 43.04 -99.12 20.66
CA LEU A 632 42.47 -100.43 21.05
C LEU A 632 41.41 -100.34 22.15
N THR A 633 41.23 -99.17 22.76
CA THR A 633 40.30 -98.97 23.88
C THR A 633 39.15 -98.06 23.45
N PRO A 634 37.92 -98.57 23.23
CA PRO A 634 36.82 -97.85 22.58
C PRO A 634 36.33 -96.56 23.27
N ASN A 635 36.72 -96.31 24.53
CA ASN A 635 36.23 -95.18 25.34
C ASN A 635 37.36 -94.25 25.83
N THR A 636 38.50 -94.18 25.12
CA THR A 636 39.60 -93.27 25.47
C THR A 636 39.63 -92.09 24.50
N ALA A 637 39.63 -90.85 25.02
CA ALA A 637 39.75 -89.65 24.20
C ALA A 637 41.03 -89.70 23.32
N PRO A 638 40.97 -89.23 22.06
CA PRO A 638 42.13 -89.19 21.18
C PRO A 638 43.33 -88.51 21.88
N TYR A 639 44.53 -89.04 21.69
CA TYR A 639 45.75 -88.52 22.33
C TYR A 639 45.96 -87.00 22.10
N PHE A 640 45.41 -86.46 21.01
CA PHE A 640 45.46 -85.04 20.64
C PHE A 640 44.47 -84.12 21.39
N SER A 641 43.58 -84.64 22.24
CA SER A 641 42.61 -83.84 23.00
C SER A 641 43.20 -83.18 24.26
N GLN A 642 44.45 -83.48 24.62
CA GLN A 642 45.14 -82.88 25.77
C GLN A 642 46.13 -81.79 25.32
N GLY A 643 45.61 -80.75 24.67
CA GLY A 643 46.31 -79.49 24.40
C GLY A 643 45.72 -78.37 25.25
N GLN A 644 46.58 -77.57 25.88
CA GLN A 644 46.25 -76.47 26.79
C GLN A 644 45.26 -75.46 26.17
N ALA A 645 44.18 -75.14 26.89
CA ALA A 645 43.23 -74.09 26.51
C ALA A 645 43.84 -72.69 26.77
N PRO A 646 43.75 -71.72 25.83
CA PRO A 646 44.13 -70.33 26.09
C PRO A 646 43.10 -69.64 26.99
N GLN A 647 43.57 -69.08 28.11
CA GLN A 647 42.84 -68.14 28.94
C GLN A 647 42.72 -66.81 28.19
N GLN A 648 41.52 -66.43 27.75
CA GLN A 648 41.16 -65.04 27.42
C GLN A 648 39.64 -64.87 27.30
N ALA A 649 38.98 -64.66 28.44
CA ALA A 649 37.62 -64.14 28.50
C ALA A 649 37.40 -63.44 29.85
N GLN A 650 38.09 -62.32 30.06
CA GLN A 650 37.81 -61.39 31.15
C GLN A 650 38.33 -60.00 30.76
N GLN A 651 37.55 -59.29 29.94
CA GLN A 651 37.56 -57.82 29.85
C GLN A 651 36.44 -57.39 28.90
N GLN A 652 35.24 -57.16 29.44
CA GLN A 652 34.24 -56.21 28.93
C GLN A 652 33.02 -56.25 29.87
N GLN A 653 33.19 -55.73 31.08
CA GLN A 653 32.10 -55.29 31.96
C GLN A 653 32.68 -54.27 32.93
N GLN A 654 32.95 -53.06 32.41
CA GLN A 654 33.13 -51.84 33.20
C GLN A 654 33.18 -50.66 32.21
N GLY A 655 32.02 -50.06 31.97
CA GLY A 655 31.90 -48.93 31.05
C GLY A 655 30.46 -48.51 30.81
N GLN A 656 29.64 -48.41 31.85
CA GLN A 656 28.35 -47.70 31.83
C GLN A 656 27.83 -47.47 33.26
N HIS A 657 28.52 -46.58 33.98
CA HIS A 657 27.94 -45.84 35.10
C HIS A 657 28.77 -44.57 35.28
N HIS A 658 28.56 -43.59 34.41
CA HIS A 658 28.90 -42.18 34.63
C HIS A 658 28.07 -41.35 33.64
N GLN A 659 26.88 -40.93 34.08
CA GLN A 659 26.21 -39.65 33.78
C GLN A 659 24.73 -39.78 34.14
N SER A 660 24.44 -39.54 35.41
CA SER A 660 23.13 -39.06 35.87
C SER A 660 23.43 -38.04 36.96
N ASN A 661 23.60 -36.80 36.52
CA ASN A 661 23.21 -35.61 37.25
C ASN A 661 23.04 -34.47 36.24
#